data_AF-A0A2V2MS86-F1
#
_entry.id   AF-A0A2V2MS86-F1
#
_cell.length_a   1.000
_cell.length_b   1.000
_cell.length_c   1.000
_cell.angle_alpha   90.00
_cell.angle_beta   90.00
_cell.angle_gamma   90.00
#
_symmetry.space_group_name_H-M   'P 1'
#
loop_
_entity.id
_entity.type
_entity.pdbx_description
1 polymer ?
#
loop_
_entity_poly.entity_id
_entity_poly.type
_entity_poly.pdbx_seq_one_letter_code
_entity_poly.pdbx_strand_id
1 'polypeptide(L)'
;MGGVMMKIWKYVPIILLILLCGAVTAEEIVFTPSGVSEEEIQAGDITFTTPQSTGSGIEILAVSQNPDEYTVSNVVTVDTSIFDFSSESCGGSEKQITFGNLNHVNPRVCDGRVVFEEWSAGVSAVGLYDIESASLYPVYPGKLQQSNPDISGRIVVYEQAGPTSNPITNIAGYDLQTDTAATISSSTSNQNQPVISGRYIAWVDWRKGNADIYMADLNSGTSDYVTKDLAEQKNPDISGNYIIWEDWRNGNADIYLYDIVAEKEYQLTNDPNNQRNPRISGKIIVWEDDRNGISDVFAMTLDTFQEYQITDAKFKAVNPDVSGPLVVWEEYRYGNADIFLIDLITGKIYQITTNQGDQKNPSIYGNYLVWQDYRTGTANIFLYTFSSQSSAGKYQLYGSALLGGSAAPVGTKITALIDGIVRGTYTVQQSGQYGSSYGPYLEIPISSADAGKTISFKLNEYQADQVVTVGTGGVAKLDLSAPYSTPIQTYTLSGNVLVNNLQAPVGTIISASIDSQVRGQVTVTSTGSYSNLNIPVNQNDVGKTIIFTINSGGSYLQAAQTITVGQQIGGWFDLTFGTNPVQTTYIFSGTALLDGQYASAGTVISALVDNQVRGQVTITSAGQYSNLNVPVYQSDNGKYLSFTAQWNGATYTAGQQVTLSTKQGDIIIASADVSTESAAIQKKLDLTFTVSAQTKYSFWGRASQDGSPLPAGTTIYALIDNQIRGQISTLSSGSYGSDYGPYLDVPVTNADIGKTIKFQTASGAEGDQSQLVVSGMKVQKNINFNSKSSGSADFSAIPTQGNTPLTVKFTDKSSGNPKSWYWDFGDGTTSTERSPTHVYTKNGVYSVGLMTTLWNGQTKTSVKQNMITAGIVSPPEAQVSLNQGWNFISVPKMLVDGQNTAKSLFGHVDVGGHSIFTYNPRSKTWNTVSAGTVINPLDAVWIYSTKKDAVYLYFAQDALQIPPTRKLVKGWNTFGVTSLNTVPANNALLSVKDQWIYIIGFDSSIQRYQGTIMNVPESNTNSLYPGYGYWIYMNEDGDLAAIGI
;
A
#
# COMPACT_ATOMS: atom_id res chain seq x y z
N MET A 1 42.68 -9.11 -20.38
CA MET A 1 41.61 -8.21 -20.89
C MET A 1 40.31 -8.79 -20.37
N GLY A 2 39.84 -8.39 -19.19
CA GLY A 2 39.03 -7.18 -18.99
C GLY A 2 37.62 -7.45 -19.55
N GLY A 3 36.58 -7.71 -18.75
CA GLY A 3 35.95 -6.79 -17.80
C GLY A 3 35.08 -5.78 -18.58
N VAL A 4 33.82 -5.46 -18.26
CA VAL A 4 33.13 -5.46 -16.96
C VAL A 4 31.66 -5.04 -17.19
N MET A 5 30.77 -5.63 -16.38
CA MET A 5 29.52 -5.14 -15.78
C MET A 5 28.32 -4.60 -16.58
N MET A 6 27.16 -5.20 -16.26
CA MET A 6 26.08 -4.46 -15.58
C MET A 6 25.44 -5.36 -14.51
N LYS A 7 25.40 -4.85 -13.26
CA LYS A 7 25.10 -5.58 -12.02
C LYS A 7 23.60 -5.85 -11.81
N ILE A 8 23.30 -7.08 -11.41
CA ILE A 8 22.03 -7.57 -10.87
C ILE A 8 21.91 -7.10 -9.41
N TRP A 9 20.77 -6.51 -9.04
CA TRP A 9 20.32 -6.42 -7.66
C TRP A 9 19.12 -7.38 -7.52
N LYS A 10 19.30 -8.50 -6.81
CA LYS A 10 18.23 -9.44 -6.45
C LYS A 10 18.32 -9.75 -4.95
N TYR A 11 17.20 -9.52 -4.29
CA TYR A 11 16.59 -10.24 -3.16
C TYR A 11 17.52 -10.82 -2.09
N VAL A 12 17.59 -10.09 -0.98
CA VAL A 12 17.90 -10.59 0.37
C VAL A 12 16.65 -10.31 1.22
N PRO A 13 15.94 -11.30 1.77
CA PRO A 13 15.02 -11.03 2.86
C PRO A 13 15.85 -10.68 4.10
N ILE A 14 15.73 -9.43 4.54
CA ILE A 14 16.28 -8.93 5.80
C ILE A 14 15.50 -9.61 6.93
N ILE A 15 16.18 -10.45 7.70
CA ILE A 15 15.72 -10.93 9.01
C ILE A 15 15.87 -9.77 10.01
N LEU A 16 14.78 -9.32 10.62
CA LEU A 16 14.79 -8.41 11.77
C LEU A 16 14.03 -9.08 12.92
N LEU A 17 14.76 -9.40 13.99
CA LEU A 17 14.23 -9.96 15.24
C LEU A 17 13.22 -9.01 15.90
N ILE A 18 12.04 -9.52 16.27
CA ILE A 18 11.24 -8.98 17.37
C ILE A 18 10.80 -10.15 18.26
N LEU A 19 11.19 -10.06 19.53
CA LEU A 19 10.92 -11.02 20.61
C LEU A 19 9.44 -11.04 20.97
N LEU A 20 8.82 -12.22 20.91
CA LEU A 20 7.53 -12.47 21.58
C LEU A 20 7.71 -13.06 22.99
N CYS A 21 8.89 -13.60 23.34
CA CYS A 21 9.25 -13.92 24.72
C CYS A 21 10.75 -13.74 24.97
N GLY A 22 11.11 -13.38 26.20
CA GLY A 22 12.49 -13.40 26.72
C GLY A 22 13.23 -12.06 26.65
N ALA A 23 13.82 -11.65 27.77
CA ALA A 23 14.55 -10.40 27.94
C ALA A 23 16.06 -10.61 27.80
N VAL A 24 16.73 -9.94 26.85
CA VAL A 24 18.20 -9.72 26.89
C VAL A 24 18.53 -8.34 26.34
N THR A 25 19.33 -7.58 27.09
CA THR A 25 19.89 -6.26 26.74
C THR A 25 21.07 -6.43 25.79
N ALA A 26 21.06 -5.78 24.62
CA ALA A 26 22.16 -5.83 23.66
C ALA A 26 23.28 -4.83 24.02
N GLU A 27 24.52 -5.32 24.16
CA GLU A 27 25.74 -4.51 23.99
C GLU A 27 26.27 -4.71 22.56
N GLU A 28 26.72 -3.63 21.91
CA GLU A 28 27.26 -3.60 20.54
C GLU A 28 28.60 -4.36 20.43
N ILE A 29 28.74 -5.22 19.40
CA ILE A 29 30.02 -5.80 18.98
C ILE A 29 30.48 -5.12 17.68
N VAL A 30 31.68 -4.52 17.70
CA VAL A 30 32.34 -3.89 16.54
C VAL A 30 33.48 -4.80 16.04
N PHE A 31 33.53 -5.08 14.74
CA PHE A 31 34.65 -5.80 14.10
C PHE A 31 35.54 -4.83 13.28
N THR A 32 36.85 -4.87 13.51
CA THR A 32 37.87 -4.16 12.71
C THR A 32 38.76 -5.16 11.95
N PRO A 33 39.14 -4.91 10.68
CA PRO A 33 40.05 -5.79 9.95
C PRO A 33 41.51 -5.51 10.32
N SER A 34 42.29 -6.56 10.57
CA SER A 34 43.75 -6.47 10.72
C SER A 34 44.47 -7.45 9.79
N GLY A 35 45.51 -6.97 9.10
CA GLY A 35 46.63 -7.80 8.61
C GLY A 35 46.60 -8.19 7.13
N VAL A 36 47.26 -7.36 6.31
CA VAL A 36 47.67 -7.56 4.89
C VAL A 36 48.62 -8.77 4.72
N SER A 37 48.66 -9.47 3.58
CA SER A 37 49.37 -9.04 2.36
C SER A 37 48.91 -9.68 1.04
N GLU A 38 49.19 -8.95 -0.05
CA GLU A 38 48.91 -9.22 -1.46
C GLU A 38 49.39 -10.59 -1.96
N GLU A 39 48.46 -11.45 -2.39
CA GLU A 39 48.47 -12.24 -3.64
C GLU A 39 47.13 -12.97 -3.78
N GLU A 40 46.68 -13.20 -5.02
CA GLU A 40 45.32 -13.66 -5.40
C GLU A 40 44.75 -14.80 -4.54
N ILE A 41 43.59 -14.59 -3.90
CA ILE A 41 42.76 -15.66 -3.34
C ILE A 41 41.62 -15.94 -4.32
N GLN A 42 41.62 -17.14 -4.94
CA GLN A 42 40.49 -17.62 -5.75
C GLN A 42 39.30 -17.99 -4.85
N ALA A 43 38.08 -17.92 -5.40
CA ALA A 43 36.86 -18.27 -4.70
C ALA A 43 36.85 -19.77 -4.34
N GLY A 44 37.31 -20.06 -3.12
CA GLY A 44 37.44 -21.43 -2.59
C GLY A 44 38.20 -21.52 -1.28
N ASP A 45 39.13 -20.59 -0.98
CA ASP A 45 40.06 -20.75 0.15
C ASP A 45 39.93 -19.67 1.24
N ILE A 46 38.73 -19.51 1.82
CA ILE A 46 38.58 -18.85 3.13
C ILE A 46 38.35 -19.96 4.16
N THR A 47 39.37 -20.26 4.97
CA THR A 47 39.23 -21.09 6.16
C THR A 47 38.92 -20.21 7.37
N PHE A 48 37.76 -20.40 7.99
CA PHE A 48 37.42 -19.79 9.27
C PHE A 48 37.97 -20.67 10.39
N THR A 49 38.99 -20.21 11.11
CA THR A 49 39.34 -20.78 12.42
C THR A 49 38.60 -20.01 13.50
N THR A 50 37.62 -20.65 14.13
CA THR A 50 36.94 -20.12 15.31
C THR A 50 37.93 -20.02 16.47
N PRO A 51 38.04 -18.87 17.17
CA PRO A 51 38.58 -18.85 18.52
C PRO A 51 37.65 -19.64 19.45
N GLN A 52 38.24 -20.41 20.38
CA GLN A 52 37.49 -21.21 21.34
C GLN A 52 36.56 -20.36 22.24
N SER A 53 35.31 -20.86 22.36
CA SER A 53 34.32 -20.66 23.44
C SER A 53 33.76 -19.23 23.60
N THR A 54 32.47 -18.95 23.82
CA THR A 54 31.33 -19.73 24.33
C THR A 54 30.00 -19.22 23.76
N GLY A 55 29.11 -20.12 23.34
CA GLY A 55 27.66 -19.88 23.34
C GLY A 55 27.06 -19.17 22.11
N SER A 56 26.24 -19.92 21.38
CA SER A 56 25.17 -19.46 20.48
C SER A 56 25.57 -18.90 19.10
N GLY A 57 25.20 -19.62 18.03
CA GLY A 57 25.19 -19.07 16.66
C GLY A 57 25.04 -20.12 15.55
N ILE A 58 23.98 -19.99 14.75
CA ILE A 58 23.62 -20.76 13.55
C ILE A 58 24.53 -20.37 12.36
N GLU A 59 24.94 -21.35 11.54
CA GLU A 59 25.46 -21.13 10.18
C GLU A 59 24.38 -21.36 9.11
N ILE A 60 24.32 -20.46 8.12
CA ILE A 60 23.47 -20.50 6.92
C ILE A 60 24.34 -20.92 5.73
N LEU A 61 23.85 -21.75 4.78
CA LEU A 61 24.21 -21.85 3.33
C LEU A 61 23.48 -23.09 2.73
N ALA A 62 23.03 -23.22 1.48
CA ALA A 62 22.95 -22.41 0.25
C ALA A 62 21.87 -23.07 -0.66
N VAL A 63 21.23 -22.33 -1.60
CA VAL A 63 20.24 -22.90 -2.55
C VAL A 63 20.84 -23.06 -3.95
N SER A 64 20.58 -24.23 -4.56
CA SER A 64 20.96 -24.64 -5.92
C SER A 64 20.25 -23.82 -7.02
N GLN A 65 20.86 -23.70 -8.21
CA GLN A 65 20.49 -22.76 -9.29
C GLN A 65 19.67 -23.34 -10.46
N ASN A 66 18.81 -24.36 -10.29
CA ASN A 66 18.02 -24.84 -11.45
C ASN A 66 16.59 -25.29 -11.11
N PRO A 67 15.54 -24.79 -11.80
CA PRO A 67 14.14 -25.08 -11.49
C PRO A 67 13.49 -26.30 -12.20
N ASP A 68 14.24 -27.12 -12.95
CA ASP A 68 13.64 -28.16 -13.81
C ASP A 68 14.09 -29.62 -13.56
N GLU A 69 14.65 -29.98 -12.40
CA GLU A 69 14.97 -31.39 -12.08
C GLU A 69 14.30 -31.86 -10.77
N TYR A 70 13.32 -32.75 -10.91
CA TYR A 70 12.83 -33.62 -9.84
C TYR A 70 13.86 -34.74 -9.59
N THR A 71 14.60 -34.70 -8.46
CA THR A 71 14.89 -35.87 -7.59
C THR A 71 15.75 -35.49 -6.36
N VAL A 72 15.12 -35.64 -5.18
CA VAL A 72 15.56 -36.16 -3.86
C VAL A 72 16.88 -35.70 -3.19
N SER A 73 16.69 -35.42 -1.89
CA SER A 73 17.63 -35.50 -0.75
C SER A 73 18.53 -34.29 -0.50
N ASN A 74 18.09 -33.41 0.39
CA ASN A 74 18.95 -32.86 1.43
C ASN A 74 18.15 -32.84 2.75
N VAL A 75 18.41 -33.83 3.61
CA VAL A 75 17.96 -33.83 5.00
C VAL A 75 18.69 -32.69 5.72
N VAL A 76 17.97 -31.66 6.16
CA VAL A 76 18.48 -30.66 7.10
C VAL A 76 18.21 -31.21 8.50
N THR A 77 19.20 -31.82 9.12
CA THR A 77 19.09 -32.22 10.53
C THR A 77 19.27 -30.97 11.39
N VAL A 78 18.20 -30.51 12.02
CA VAL A 78 18.26 -29.47 13.06
C VAL A 78 18.81 -30.13 14.32
N ASP A 79 19.96 -29.67 14.83
CA ASP A 79 20.46 -30.12 16.14
C ASP A 79 19.58 -29.52 17.24
N THR A 80 18.86 -30.38 17.94
CA THR A 80 17.84 -29.99 18.90
C THR A 80 18.32 -30.10 20.34
N SER A 81 19.61 -30.35 20.54
CA SER A 81 20.27 -30.32 21.86
C SER A 81 20.51 -28.90 22.40
N ILE A 82 20.25 -27.89 21.57
CA ILE A 82 20.39 -26.44 21.84
C ILE A 82 19.07 -25.72 22.06
N PHE A 83 17.92 -26.40 21.98
CA PHE A 83 16.64 -25.82 22.40
C PHE A 83 16.58 -25.79 23.94
N ASP A 84 16.60 -24.59 24.49
CA ASP A 84 16.29 -24.39 25.90
C ASP A 84 14.78 -24.59 26.11
N PHE A 85 14.41 -25.79 26.56
CA PHE A 85 13.04 -26.16 26.92
C PHE A 85 12.67 -25.73 28.36
N SER A 86 13.44 -24.84 29.00
CA SER A 86 13.13 -24.36 30.34
C SER A 86 12.02 -23.30 30.32
N SER A 87 10.79 -23.74 30.62
CA SER A 87 9.68 -23.03 31.30
C SER A 87 9.48 -21.51 31.16
N GLU A 88 9.93 -20.83 30.10
CA GLU A 88 9.58 -19.43 29.84
C GLU A 88 8.10 -19.38 29.43
N SER A 89 7.23 -18.88 30.31
CA SER A 89 5.81 -18.71 30.00
C SER A 89 5.66 -17.71 28.85
N CYS A 90 4.83 -18.01 27.85
CA CYS A 90 4.60 -17.12 26.71
C CYS A 90 3.88 -15.80 27.03
N GLY A 91 3.57 -15.57 28.31
CA GLY A 91 2.71 -14.49 28.77
C GLY A 91 1.25 -14.77 28.38
N GLY A 92 0.35 -14.78 29.36
CA GLY A 92 -1.07 -14.98 29.11
C GLY A 92 -1.88 -15.33 30.32
N SER A 93 -3.18 -15.38 30.08
CA SER A 93 -4.16 -15.85 31.06
C SER A 93 -4.91 -17.03 30.46
N GLU A 94 -4.79 -18.16 31.13
CA GLU A 94 -5.64 -19.32 30.94
C GLU A 94 -6.99 -19.08 31.64
N LYS A 95 -8.09 -19.41 30.97
CA LYS A 95 -9.46 -19.36 31.50
C LYS A 95 -10.23 -20.59 31.02
N GLN A 96 -10.81 -21.34 31.96
CA GLN A 96 -11.82 -22.34 31.63
C GLN A 96 -13.11 -21.64 31.17
N ILE A 97 -13.65 -22.00 30.01
CA ILE A 97 -14.83 -21.34 29.42
C ILE A 97 -16.09 -22.21 29.41
N THR A 98 -15.94 -23.54 29.54
CA THR A 98 -17.07 -24.47 29.71
C THR A 98 -17.03 -25.13 31.08
N PHE A 99 -18.19 -25.45 31.64
CA PHE A 99 -18.33 -26.03 32.98
C PHE A 99 -19.43 -27.09 32.99
N GLY A 100 -19.38 -28.00 33.96
CA GLY A 100 -20.43 -28.98 34.19
C GLY A 100 -20.00 -30.42 33.91
N ASN A 101 -20.99 -31.32 33.80
CA ASN A 101 -20.78 -32.76 33.67
C ASN A 101 -20.84 -33.26 32.21
N LEU A 102 -21.01 -32.37 31.23
CA LEU A 102 -20.96 -32.70 29.82
C LEU A 102 -19.50 -32.69 29.35
N ASN A 103 -19.16 -33.55 28.38
CA ASN A 103 -17.87 -33.43 27.70
C ASN A 103 -17.97 -32.33 26.66
N HIS A 104 -17.02 -31.41 26.67
CA HIS A 104 -16.87 -30.36 25.67
C HIS A 104 -15.61 -30.66 24.87
N VAL A 105 -15.75 -30.92 23.57
CA VAL A 105 -14.68 -31.41 22.70
C VAL A 105 -14.67 -30.68 21.35
N ASN A 106 -13.61 -30.90 20.56
CA ASN A 106 -13.45 -30.35 19.20
C ASN A 106 -13.62 -28.83 19.12
N PRO A 107 -12.87 -28.05 19.92
CA PRO A 107 -13.00 -26.60 19.87
C PRO A 107 -12.40 -26.02 18.57
N ARG A 108 -13.04 -24.95 18.08
CA ARG A 108 -12.53 -24.08 17.01
C ARG A 108 -12.70 -22.63 17.44
N VAL A 109 -11.68 -21.81 17.17
CA VAL A 109 -11.69 -20.38 17.50
C VAL A 109 -11.55 -19.53 16.23
N CYS A 110 -12.41 -18.52 16.10
CA CYS A 110 -12.31 -17.52 15.03
C CYS A 110 -12.97 -16.22 15.48
N ASP A 111 -12.40 -15.06 15.14
CA ASP A 111 -13.01 -13.74 15.33
C ASP A 111 -13.61 -13.50 16.74
N GLY A 112 -12.89 -13.90 17.79
CA GLY A 112 -13.33 -13.68 19.17
C GLY A 112 -14.45 -14.62 19.64
N ARG A 113 -14.72 -15.71 18.91
CA ARG A 113 -15.72 -16.72 19.27
C ARG A 113 -15.11 -18.12 19.27
N VAL A 114 -15.60 -18.96 20.16
CA VAL A 114 -15.20 -20.36 20.26
C VAL A 114 -16.43 -21.23 20.04
N VAL A 115 -16.40 -22.11 19.05
CA VAL A 115 -17.41 -23.17 18.89
C VAL A 115 -16.83 -24.49 19.35
N PHE A 116 -17.68 -25.36 19.89
CA PHE A 116 -17.28 -26.66 20.42
C PHE A 116 -18.47 -27.62 20.41
N GLU A 117 -18.19 -28.92 20.49
CA GLU A 117 -19.20 -29.95 20.66
C GLU A 117 -19.47 -30.21 22.14
N GLU A 118 -20.74 -30.17 22.53
CA GLU A 118 -21.26 -30.60 23.84
C GLU A 118 -21.80 -32.02 23.74
N TRP A 119 -21.25 -32.95 24.52
CA TRP A 119 -21.60 -34.36 24.45
C TRP A 119 -22.01 -34.95 25.81
N SER A 120 -23.10 -35.72 25.81
CA SER A 120 -23.50 -36.56 26.95
C SER A 120 -24.28 -37.79 26.50
N ALA A 121 -23.80 -38.98 26.88
CA ALA A 121 -24.50 -40.26 26.74
C ALA A 121 -25.09 -40.51 25.33
N GLY A 122 -24.34 -40.17 24.27
CA GLY A 122 -24.76 -40.37 22.88
C GLY A 122 -25.65 -39.26 22.30
N VAL A 123 -25.75 -38.12 22.98
CA VAL A 123 -26.38 -36.89 22.52
C VAL A 123 -25.29 -35.83 22.36
N SER A 124 -25.11 -35.31 21.15
CA SER A 124 -24.20 -34.19 20.88
C SER A 124 -24.95 -32.93 20.45
N ALA A 125 -24.42 -31.76 20.78
CA ALA A 125 -24.91 -30.45 20.34
C ALA A 125 -23.71 -29.52 20.08
N VAL A 126 -23.90 -28.43 19.35
CA VAL A 126 -22.85 -27.42 19.18
C VAL A 126 -23.11 -26.24 20.11
N GLY A 127 -22.11 -25.90 20.92
CA GLY A 127 -22.07 -24.71 21.74
C GLY A 127 -21.20 -23.61 21.12
N LEU A 128 -21.51 -22.36 21.47
CA LEU A 128 -20.72 -21.18 21.10
C LEU A 128 -20.45 -20.34 22.35
N TYR A 129 -19.20 -19.97 22.56
CA TYR A 129 -18.76 -19.03 23.59
C TYR A 129 -18.24 -17.76 22.91
N ASP A 130 -18.85 -16.62 23.24
CA ASP A 130 -18.41 -15.30 22.79
C ASP A 130 -17.41 -14.72 23.82
N ILE A 131 -16.18 -14.44 23.37
CA ILE A 131 -15.08 -14.08 24.27
C ILE A 131 -15.29 -12.69 24.88
N GLU A 132 -15.80 -11.73 24.10
CA GLU A 132 -15.99 -10.34 24.54
C GLU A 132 -17.10 -10.22 25.59
N SER A 133 -18.26 -10.82 25.31
CA SER A 133 -19.41 -10.79 26.23
C SER A 133 -19.32 -11.85 27.33
N ALA A 134 -18.33 -12.74 27.27
CA ALA A 134 -18.15 -13.90 28.14
C ALA A 134 -19.43 -14.76 28.28
N SER A 135 -20.20 -14.86 27.21
CA SER A 135 -21.52 -15.49 27.19
C SER A 135 -21.52 -16.78 26.38
N LEU A 136 -22.26 -17.77 26.90
CA LEU A 136 -22.44 -19.08 26.27
C LEU A 136 -23.80 -19.12 25.58
N TYR A 137 -23.82 -19.55 24.33
CA TYR A 137 -25.00 -19.66 23.49
C TYR A 137 -25.06 -21.06 22.84
N PRO A 138 -26.21 -21.74 22.85
CA PRO A 138 -26.39 -22.93 22.02
C PRO A 138 -26.47 -22.54 20.55
N VAL A 139 -25.82 -23.30 19.67
CA VAL A 139 -25.97 -23.19 18.21
C VAL A 139 -27.18 -24.02 17.80
N TYR A 140 -28.24 -23.35 17.35
CA TYR A 140 -29.53 -23.96 16.97
C TYR A 140 -30.20 -24.77 18.10
N PRO A 141 -30.66 -24.11 19.20
CA PRO A 141 -31.24 -24.78 20.36
C PRO A 141 -32.44 -25.66 19.99
N GLY A 142 -32.32 -26.97 20.24
CA GLY A 142 -33.42 -27.95 20.09
C GLY A 142 -33.18 -29.05 19.06
N LYS A 143 -32.08 -29.03 18.31
CA LYS A 143 -31.60 -30.20 17.56
C LYS A 143 -30.40 -30.81 18.26
N LEU A 144 -30.46 -32.13 18.39
CA LEU A 144 -29.39 -32.95 18.95
C LEU A 144 -28.75 -33.74 17.81
N GLN A 145 -27.59 -34.33 18.08
CA GLN A 145 -26.72 -35.02 17.12
C GLN A 145 -25.97 -34.07 16.18
N GLN A 146 -25.39 -33.01 16.74
CA GLN A 146 -24.50 -32.08 16.03
C GLN A 146 -23.05 -32.28 16.47
N SER A 147 -22.10 -32.38 15.55
CA SER A 147 -20.67 -32.65 15.86
C SER A 147 -19.73 -31.89 14.92
N ASN A 148 -18.43 -31.89 15.26
CA ASN A 148 -17.35 -31.31 14.45
C ASN A 148 -17.65 -29.90 13.91
N PRO A 149 -17.88 -28.91 14.80
CA PRO A 149 -18.19 -27.55 14.36
C PRO A 149 -16.93 -26.81 13.88
N ASP A 150 -17.12 -25.93 12.91
CA ASP A 150 -16.14 -24.91 12.51
C ASP A 150 -16.83 -23.56 12.29
N ILE A 151 -16.08 -22.46 12.32
CA ILE A 151 -16.65 -21.10 12.31
C ILE A 151 -15.81 -20.13 11.47
N SER A 152 -16.50 -19.33 10.65
CA SER A 152 -15.91 -18.18 9.97
C SER A 152 -16.87 -16.99 9.99
N GLY A 153 -16.45 -15.88 10.60
CA GLY A 153 -17.26 -14.68 10.76
C GLY A 153 -18.60 -14.95 11.47
N ARG A 154 -19.70 -14.95 10.69
CA ARG A 154 -21.07 -15.16 11.20
C ARG A 154 -21.60 -16.58 11.01
N ILE A 155 -20.90 -17.45 10.28
CA ILE A 155 -21.41 -18.79 9.91
C ILE A 155 -20.69 -19.85 10.72
N VAL A 156 -21.47 -20.72 11.37
CA VAL A 156 -20.99 -21.95 12.02
C VAL A 156 -21.41 -23.13 11.14
N VAL A 157 -20.47 -23.97 10.72
CA VAL A 157 -20.75 -25.22 10.01
C VAL A 157 -20.56 -26.39 10.95
N TYR A 158 -21.33 -27.45 10.76
CA TYR A 158 -21.28 -28.64 11.62
C TYR A 158 -21.85 -29.87 10.91
N GLU A 159 -21.50 -31.04 11.42
CA GLU A 159 -22.13 -32.30 11.06
C GLU A 159 -23.48 -32.43 11.76
N GLN A 160 -24.50 -32.83 11.00
CA GLN A 160 -25.83 -33.15 11.52
C GLN A 160 -26.13 -34.61 11.24
N ALA A 161 -26.09 -35.46 12.27
CA ALA A 161 -26.46 -36.85 12.12
C ALA A 161 -27.98 -36.99 11.95
N GLY A 162 -28.38 -37.93 11.09
CA GLY A 162 -29.76 -38.33 10.91
C GLY A 162 -30.33 -39.04 12.15
N PRO A 163 -31.66 -39.29 12.18
CA PRO A 163 -32.29 -40.03 13.26
C PRO A 163 -31.72 -41.46 13.34
N THR A 164 -31.86 -42.13 14.49
CA THR A 164 -31.35 -43.51 14.69
C THR A 164 -31.89 -44.53 13.67
N SER A 165 -33.04 -44.26 13.06
CA SER A 165 -33.62 -45.07 11.97
C SER A 165 -32.94 -44.89 10.61
N ASN A 166 -32.18 -43.81 10.42
CA ASN A 166 -31.42 -43.48 9.21
C ASN A 166 -30.19 -42.63 9.59
N PRO A 167 -29.08 -43.25 10.03
CA PRO A 167 -27.98 -42.58 10.71
C PRO A 167 -27.01 -41.83 9.78
N ILE A 168 -27.48 -41.39 8.61
CA ILE A 168 -26.64 -40.68 7.63
C ILE A 168 -26.31 -39.28 8.15
N THR A 169 -25.02 -38.95 8.18
CA THR A 169 -24.52 -37.62 8.56
C THR A 169 -24.49 -36.68 7.36
N ASN A 170 -25.01 -35.47 7.53
CA ASN A 170 -25.03 -34.42 6.51
C ASN A 170 -24.32 -33.15 7.02
N ILE A 171 -23.96 -32.25 6.11
CA ILE A 171 -23.38 -30.96 6.49
C ILE A 171 -24.49 -29.92 6.65
N ALA A 172 -24.46 -29.22 7.77
CA ALA A 172 -25.37 -28.12 8.07
C ALA A 172 -24.57 -26.85 8.44
N GLY A 173 -25.23 -25.71 8.26
CA GLY A 173 -24.72 -24.40 8.60
C GLY A 173 -25.72 -23.66 9.49
N TYR A 174 -25.22 -22.80 10.36
CA TYR A 174 -25.98 -21.90 11.20
C TYR A 174 -25.46 -20.48 11.04
N ASP A 175 -26.35 -19.57 10.68
CA ASP A 175 -26.03 -18.15 10.56
C ASP A 175 -26.38 -17.45 11.88
N LEU A 176 -25.35 -16.96 12.57
CA LEU A 176 -25.43 -16.26 13.85
C LEU A 176 -26.19 -14.94 13.76
N GLN A 177 -26.25 -14.32 12.58
CA GLN A 177 -26.92 -13.04 12.37
C GLN A 177 -28.43 -13.24 12.17
N THR A 178 -28.82 -14.25 11.39
CA THR A 178 -30.23 -14.54 11.10
C THR A 178 -30.87 -15.53 12.07
N ASP A 179 -30.06 -16.19 12.92
CA ASP A 179 -30.52 -17.20 13.88
C ASP A 179 -31.20 -18.40 13.18
N THR A 180 -30.67 -18.80 12.03
CA THR A 180 -31.22 -19.86 11.18
C THR A 180 -30.20 -20.94 10.87
N ALA A 181 -30.64 -22.19 10.93
CA ALA A 181 -29.90 -23.34 10.42
C ALA A 181 -30.38 -23.73 9.02
N ALA A 182 -29.47 -24.18 8.17
CA ALA A 182 -29.76 -24.76 6.87
C ALA A 182 -28.89 -26.00 6.63
N THR A 183 -29.42 -26.99 5.92
CA THR A 183 -28.60 -28.08 5.39
C THR A 183 -27.78 -27.54 4.20
N ILE A 184 -26.46 -27.65 4.28
CA ILE A 184 -25.54 -27.24 3.21
C ILE A 184 -25.50 -28.30 2.12
N SER A 185 -25.46 -29.57 2.52
CA SER A 185 -25.45 -30.69 1.60
C SER A 185 -26.17 -31.88 2.20
N SER A 186 -27.16 -32.41 1.47
CA SER A 186 -27.89 -33.63 1.83
C SER A 186 -27.48 -34.78 0.90
N SER A 187 -27.10 -35.91 1.48
CA SER A 187 -26.67 -37.11 0.75
C SER A 187 -27.34 -38.36 1.32
N THR A 188 -27.32 -39.45 0.55
CA THR A 188 -27.68 -40.79 1.03
C THR A 188 -26.50 -41.51 1.70
N SER A 189 -25.31 -40.91 1.64
CA SER A 189 -24.08 -41.40 2.27
C SER A 189 -23.58 -40.37 3.28
N ASN A 190 -22.70 -40.80 4.17
CA ASN A 190 -22.13 -39.93 5.19
C ASN A 190 -21.35 -38.76 4.58
N GLN A 191 -21.37 -37.65 5.29
CA GLN A 191 -20.58 -36.45 5.04
C GLN A 191 -20.01 -35.98 6.36
N ASN A 192 -18.73 -35.60 6.39
CA ASN A 192 -17.98 -35.38 7.62
C ASN A 192 -16.97 -34.23 7.48
N GLN A 193 -16.51 -33.72 8.62
CA GLN A 193 -15.43 -32.74 8.75
C GLN A 193 -15.63 -31.48 7.90
N PRO A 194 -16.73 -30.73 8.12
CA PRO A 194 -16.91 -29.46 7.45
C PRO A 194 -15.93 -28.42 7.99
N VAL A 195 -15.30 -27.69 7.08
CA VAL A 195 -14.42 -26.54 7.37
C VAL A 195 -14.88 -25.34 6.57
N ILE A 196 -14.70 -24.12 7.08
CA ILE A 196 -15.21 -22.90 6.46
C ILE A 196 -14.20 -21.75 6.44
N SER A 197 -14.08 -21.08 5.29
CA SER A 197 -13.37 -19.81 5.16
C SER A 197 -14.19 -18.81 4.35
N GLY A 198 -14.73 -17.79 5.02
CA GLY A 198 -15.59 -16.80 4.41
C GLY A 198 -16.84 -17.43 3.80
N ARG A 199 -16.89 -17.49 2.45
CA ARG A 199 -18.04 -18.03 1.69
C ARG A 199 -17.90 -19.51 1.30
N TYR A 200 -16.71 -20.09 1.44
CA TYR A 200 -16.46 -21.46 0.99
C TYR A 200 -16.49 -22.42 2.15
N ILE A 201 -17.17 -23.55 1.95
CA ILE A 201 -17.21 -24.67 2.88
C ILE A 201 -16.62 -25.87 2.16
N ALA A 202 -15.67 -26.58 2.77
CA ALA A 202 -15.19 -27.86 2.28
C ALA A 202 -15.53 -28.98 3.27
N TRP A 203 -15.76 -30.20 2.79
CA TRP A 203 -16.04 -31.36 3.63
C TRP A 203 -15.67 -32.67 2.94
N VAL A 204 -15.63 -33.76 3.70
CA VAL A 204 -15.47 -35.13 3.19
C VAL A 204 -16.83 -35.72 2.86
N ASP A 205 -16.99 -36.28 1.67
CA ASP A 205 -18.25 -36.86 1.19
C ASP A 205 -18.07 -38.29 0.71
N TRP A 206 -18.99 -39.19 1.13
CA TRP A 206 -18.93 -40.62 0.82
C TRP A 206 -19.92 -41.07 -0.26
N ARG A 207 -20.56 -40.14 -0.98
CA ARG A 207 -21.65 -40.46 -1.95
C ARG A 207 -21.22 -41.32 -3.15
N LYS A 208 -19.92 -41.46 -3.40
CA LYS A 208 -19.37 -42.27 -4.49
C LYS A 208 -18.79 -43.62 -4.05
N GLY A 209 -18.81 -43.92 -2.76
CA GLY A 209 -18.28 -45.16 -2.20
C GLY A 209 -16.82 -45.05 -1.72
N ASN A 210 -16.12 -43.99 -2.10
CA ASN A 210 -14.87 -43.50 -1.52
C ASN A 210 -15.10 -42.13 -0.85
N ALA A 211 -14.18 -41.73 0.03
CA ALA A 211 -14.17 -40.42 0.65
C ALA A 211 -13.58 -39.40 -0.33
N ASP A 212 -14.35 -38.40 -0.74
CA ASP A 212 -13.93 -37.32 -1.64
C ASP A 212 -14.05 -35.96 -0.95
N ILE A 213 -13.22 -34.98 -1.33
CA ILE A 213 -13.43 -33.60 -0.88
C ILE A 213 -14.48 -32.92 -1.76
N TYR A 214 -15.52 -32.40 -1.13
CA TYR A 214 -16.50 -31.53 -1.75
C TYR A 214 -16.35 -30.11 -1.24
N MET A 215 -16.77 -29.16 -2.06
CA MET A 215 -16.84 -27.76 -1.71
C MET A 215 -18.23 -27.22 -2.06
N ALA A 216 -18.78 -26.42 -1.15
CA ALA A 216 -19.90 -25.54 -1.41
C ALA A 216 -19.39 -24.11 -1.44
N ASP A 217 -19.94 -23.37 -2.38
CA ASP A 217 -19.87 -21.93 -2.38
C ASP A 217 -21.21 -21.41 -1.87
N LEU A 218 -21.21 -20.76 -0.71
CA LEU A 218 -22.42 -20.25 -0.07
C LEU A 218 -23.16 -19.20 -0.92
N ASN A 219 -22.49 -18.58 -1.89
CA ASN A 219 -23.12 -17.61 -2.76
C ASN A 219 -23.89 -18.26 -3.92
N SER A 220 -23.37 -19.34 -4.50
CA SER A 220 -24.08 -20.09 -5.56
C SER A 220 -25.02 -21.16 -4.98
N GLY A 221 -24.75 -21.61 -3.75
CA GLY A 221 -25.29 -22.80 -3.10
C GLY A 221 -25.16 -24.08 -3.93
N THR A 222 -24.24 -24.06 -4.90
CA THR A 222 -23.80 -25.26 -5.60
C THR A 222 -22.77 -25.98 -4.75
N SER A 223 -22.82 -27.30 -4.77
CA SER A 223 -21.76 -28.14 -4.24
C SER A 223 -21.19 -28.98 -5.37
N ASP A 224 -19.88 -28.99 -5.47
CA ASP A 224 -19.14 -29.82 -6.43
C ASP A 224 -17.97 -30.48 -5.72
N TYR A 225 -17.48 -31.58 -6.29
CA TYR A 225 -16.26 -32.20 -5.81
C TYR A 225 -15.06 -31.32 -6.17
N VAL A 226 -14.10 -31.24 -5.27
CA VAL A 226 -12.83 -30.53 -5.47
C VAL A 226 -11.91 -31.36 -6.35
N THR A 227 -11.92 -32.68 -6.17
CA THR A 227 -11.11 -33.63 -6.95
C THR A 227 -11.95 -34.75 -7.54
N LYS A 228 -11.50 -35.31 -8.68
CA LYS A 228 -12.15 -36.42 -9.39
C LYS A 228 -11.41 -37.74 -9.22
N ASP A 229 -10.34 -37.76 -8.42
CA ASP A 229 -9.56 -38.96 -8.19
C ASP A 229 -10.41 -40.03 -7.48
N LEU A 230 -10.07 -41.30 -7.66
CA LEU A 230 -10.83 -42.43 -7.11
C LEU A 230 -10.26 -42.92 -5.76
N ALA A 231 -9.15 -42.35 -5.31
CA ALA A 231 -8.56 -42.64 -4.01
C ALA A 231 -9.40 -42.05 -2.85
N GLU A 232 -8.97 -42.29 -1.62
CA GLU A 232 -9.57 -41.65 -0.43
C GLU A 232 -8.92 -40.29 -0.19
N GLN A 233 -9.74 -39.25 -0.01
CA GLN A 233 -9.34 -37.92 0.43
C GLN A 233 -10.02 -37.54 1.74
N LYS A 234 -9.25 -37.03 2.71
CA LYS A 234 -9.71 -36.81 4.09
C LYS A 234 -9.11 -35.54 4.69
N ASN A 235 -9.65 -35.13 5.85
CA ASN A 235 -9.12 -34.05 6.68
C ASN A 235 -8.86 -32.75 5.90
N PRO A 236 -9.90 -32.16 5.25
CA PRO A 236 -9.73 -30.91 4.54
C PRO A 236 -9.54 -29.74 5.51
N ASP A 237 -8.80 -28.72 5.09
CA ASP A 237 -8.77 -27.40 5.72
C ASP A 237 -8.79 -26.31 4.64
N ILE A 238 -9.23 -25.09 4.99
CA ILE A 238 -9.46 -24.03 4.01
C ILE A 238 -9.04 -22.65 4.53
N SER A 239 -8.32 -21.90 3.68
CA SER A 239 -7.99 -20.50 3.95
C SER A 239 -8.13 -19.64 2.70
N GLY A 240 -9.12 -18.75 2.70
CA GLY A 240 -9.45 -17.90 1.55
C GLY A 240 -9.84 -18.76 0.34
N ASN A 241 -8.95 -18.80 -0.66
CA ASN A 241 -9.19 -19.52 -1.92
C ASN A 241 -8.45 -20.87 -2.00
N TYR A 242 -7.79 -21.31 -0.93
CA TYR A 242 -6.99 -22.53 -0.92
C TYR A 242 -7.65 -23.59 -0.04
N ILE A 243 -7.96 -24.74 -0.63
CA ILE A 243 -8.39 -25.94 0.08
C ILE A 243 -7.21 -26.91 0.08
N ILE A 244 -6.87 -27.46 1.23
CA ILE A 244 -5.87 -28.51 1.39
C ILE A 244 -6.50 -29.77 1.95
N TRP A 245 -5.94 -30.94 1.67
CA TRP A 245 -6.44 -32.22 2.19
C TRP A 245 -5.35 -33.29 2.18
N GLU A 246 -5.62 -34.40 2.89
CA GLU A 246 -4.87 -35.65 2.78
C GLU A 246 -5.37 -36.49 1.63
N ASP A 247 -4.49 -36.96 0.77
CA ASP A 247 -4.81 -37.77 -0.40
C ASP A 247 -4.04 -39.09 -0.38
N TRP A 248 -4.76 -40.20 -0.62
CA TRP A 248 -4.22 -41.55 -0.56
C TRP A 248 -3.91 -42.16 -1.93
N ARG A 249 -3.94 -41.38 -3.02
CA ARG A 249 -3.78 -41.89 -4.40
C ARG A 249 -2.43 -42.56 -4.67
N ASN A 250 -1.41 -42.27 -3.86
CA ASN A 250 -0.07 -42.83 -3.99
C ASN A 250 0.19 -44.05 -3.07
N GLY A 251 -0.81 -44.51 -2.32
CA GLY A 251 -0.71 -45.64 -1.39
C GLY A 251 -0.24 -45.27 0.03
N ASN A 252 0.17 -44.01 0.21
CA ASN A 252 0.43 -43.31 1.46
C ASN A 252 -0.37 -42.00 1.47
N ALA A 253 -0.55 -41.39 2.65
CA ALA A 253 -1.18 -40.07 2.74
C ALA A 253 -0.19 -38.98 2.31
N ASP A 254 -0.55 -38.18 1.32
CA ASP A 254 0.17 -36.99 0.87
C ASP A 254 -0.71 -35.75 1.03
N ILE A 255 -0.13 -34.56 1.15
CA ILE A 255 -0.89 -33.30 1.21
C ILE A 255 -1.10 -32.75 -0.20
N TYR A 256 -2.34 -32.43 -0.53
CA TYR A 256 -2.73 -31.79 -1.78
C TYR A 256 -3.37 -30.44 -1.52
N LEU A 257 -3.39 -29.59 -2.56
CA LEU A 257 -3.99 -28.27 -2.55
C LEU A 257 -4.84 -28.06 -3.81
N TYR A 258 -5.96 -27.39 -3.66
CA TYR A 258 -6.78 -26.84 -4.74
C TYR A 258 -6.88 -25.33 -4.59
N ASP A 259 -6.49 -24.61 -5.64
CA ASP A 259 -6.73 -23.18 -5.78
C ASP A 259 -8.08 -22.97 -6.47
N ILE A 260 -9.06 -22.46 -5.72
CA ILE A 260 -10.43 -22.24 -6.17
C ILE A 260 -10.49 -21.26 -7.35
N VAL A 261 -9.64 -20.22 -7.35
CA VAL A 261 -9.67 -19.17 -8.39
C VAL A 261 -8.95 -19.63 -9.64
N ALA A 262 -7.84 -20.34 -9.48
CA ALA A 262 -7.10 -20.91 -10.61
C ALA A 262 -7.73 -22.20 -11.15
N GLU A 263 -8.72 -22.76 -10.45
CA GLU A 263 -9.35 -24.06 -10.71
C GLU A 263 -8.31 -25.18 -10.90
N LYS A 264 -7.30 -25.21 -10.03
CA LYS A 264 -6.14 -26.07 -10.22
C LYS A 264 -5.72 -26.80 -8.94
N GLU A 265 -5.49 -28.10 -9.12
CA GLU A 265 -4.98 -29.03 -8.10
C GLU A 265 -3.44 -29.13 -8.17
N TYR A 266 -2.81 -29.27 -6.99
CA TYR A 266 -1.37 -29.40 -6.79
C TYR A 266 -1.09 -30.47 -5.73
N GLN A 267 -0.16 -31.39 -6.01
CA GLN A 267 0.45 -32.23 -4.98
C GLN A 267 1.51 -31.41 -4.25
N LEU A 268 1.43 -31.30 -2.92
CA LEU A 268 2.39 -30.56 -2.11
C LEU A 268 3.49 -31.45 -1.54
N THR A 269 3.15 -32.68 -1.09
CA THR A 269 4.11 -33.65 -0.54
C THR A 269 4.09 -34.96 -1.33
N ASN A 270 5.18 -35.71 -1.30
CA ASN A 270 5.33 -36.99 -2.00
C ASN A 270 6.29 -37.96 -1.30
N ASP A 271 6.52 -37.79 0.01
CA ASP A 271 7.39 -38.68 0.78
C ASP A 271 6.70 -40.03 0.96
N PRO A 272 7.40 -41.18 0.87
CA PRO A 272 6.77 -42.51 0.95
C PRO A 272 6.06 -42.83 2.28
N ASN A 273 6.29 -42.01 3.32
CA ASN A 273 5.59 -42.13 4.60
C ASN A 273 4.28 -41.31 4.57
N ASN A 274 3.53 -41.28 5.67
CA ASN A 274 2.26 -40.57 5.74
C ASN A 274 2.46 -39.11 6.17
N GLN A 275 1.83 -38.20 5.43
CA GLN A 275 1.59 -36.82 5.80
C GLN A 275 0.10 -36.63 6.09
N ARG A 276 -0.25 -36.19 7.29
CA ARG A 276 -1.62 -36.17 7.82
C ARG A 276 -1.99 -34.86 8.51
N ASN A 277 -3.27 -34.68 8.80
CA ASN A 277 -3.90 -33.57 9.50
C ASN A 277 -3.38 -32.20 9.05
N PRO A 278 -3.46 -31.87 7.75
CA PRO A 278 -2.92 -30.63 7.25
C PRO A 278 -3.81 -29.46 7.68
N ARG A 279 -3.20 -28.33 8.05
CA ARG A 279 -3.88 -27.08 8.42
C ARG A 279 -3.29 -25.88 7.70
N ILE A 280 -4.10 -24.88 7.39
CA ILE A 280 -3.70 -23.72 6.58
C ILE A 280 -4.17 -22.39 7.17
N SER A 281 -3.25 -21.41 7.19
CA SER A 281 -3.57 -20.01 7.45
C SER A 281 -2.88 -19.11 6.44
N GLY A 282 -3.66 -18.51 5.55
CA GLY A 282 -3.16 -17.69 4.46
C GLY A 282 -2.34 -18.52 3.48
N LYS A 283 -1.02 -18.51 3.63
CA LYS A 283 -0.06 -19.25 2.78
C LYS A 283 0.82 -20.24 3.56
N ILE A 284 0.64 -20.36 4.87
CA ILE A 284 1.41 -21.26 5.71
C ILE A 284 0.57 -22.52 5.90
N ILE A 285 1.17 -23.66 5.58
CA ILE A 285 0.56 -24.98 5.72
C ILE A 285 1.39 -25.76 6.72
N VAL A 286 0.75 -26.45 7.64
CA VAL A 286 1.38 -27.34 8.61
C VAL A 286 0.72 -28.72 8.58
N TRP A 287 1.47 -29.78 8.83
CA TRP A 287 0.94 -31.16 8.82
C TRP A 287 1.73 -32.05 9.76
N GLU A 288 1.16 -33.21 10.08
CA GLU A 288 1.82 -34.33 10.74
C GLU A 288 2.59 -35.17 9.74
N ASP A 289 3.80 -35.59 10.08
CA ASP A 289 4.65 -36.37 9.20
C ASP A 289 5.30 -37.53 9.98
N ASP A 290 5.12 -38.77 9.53
CA ASP A 290 5.72 -39.95 10.17
C ASP A 290 7.01 -40.46 9.49
N ARG A 291 7.64 -39.66 8.59
CA ARG A 291 8.88 -40.03 7.89
C ARG A 291 10.07 -40.35 8.80
N ASN A 292 10.05 -39.85 10.03
CA ASN A 292 11.09 -40.10 11.03
C ASN A 292 10.76 -41.30 11.96
N GLY A 293 9.71 -42.07 11.66
CA GLY A 293 9.28 -43.24 12.44
C GLY A 293 8.40 -42.92 13.66
N ILE A 294 8.32 -41.64 14.03
CA ILE A 294 7.28 -41.09 14.91
C ILE A 294 6.65 -39.88 14.22
N SER A 295 5.41 -39.55 14.61
CA SER A 295 4.73 -38.36 14.07
C SER A 295 5.41 -37.09 14.56
N ASP A 296 5.78 -36.24 13.61
CA ASP A 296 6.35 -34.90 13.77
C ASP A 296 5.44 -33.85 13.15
N VAL A 297 5.64 -32.58 13.48
CA VAL A 297 5.00 -31.47 12.78
C VAL A 297 5.97 -30.88 11.76
N PHE A 298 5.48 -30.72 10.54
CA PHE A 298 6.17 -30.03 9.45
C PHE A 298 5.36 -28.81 9.00
N ALA A 299 6.02 -27.90 8.31
CA ALA A 299 5.43 -26.69 7.75
C ALA A 299 5.98 -26.40 6.35
N MET A 300 5.21 -25.68 5.54
CA MET A 300 5.66 -25.10 4.28
C MET A 300 4.98 -23.75 4.05
N THR A 301 5.53 -22.99 3.10
CA THR A 301 4.87 -21.79 2.59
C THR A 301 4.57 -21.96 1.10
N LEU A 302 3.41 -21.47 0.66
CA LEU A 302 3.02 -21.47 -0.75
C LEU A 302 3.86 -20.50 -1.62
N ASP A 303 4.74 -19.71 -1.02
CA ASP A 303 5.68 -18.84 -1.75
C ASP A 303 6.95 -19.60 -2.17
N THR A 304 7.40 -20.56 -1.37
CA THR A 304 8.65 -21.31 -1.61
C THR A 304 8.45 -22.79 -1.91
N PHE A 305 7.32 -23.37 -1.51
CA PHE A 305 7.05 -24.81 -1.52
C PHE A 305 8.11 -25.65 -0.78
N GLN A 306 8.86 -25.01 0.12
CA GLN A 306 9.89 -25.69 0.88
C GLN A 306 9.32 -26.23 2.19
N GLU A 307 9.60 -27.50 2.46
CA GLU A 307 9.25 -28.18 3.71
C GLU A 307 10.25 -27.83 4.83
N TYR A 308 9.72 -27.61 6.03
CA TYR A 308 10.45 -27.32 7.26
C TYR A 308 9.95 -28.25 8.36
N GLN A 309 10.83 -29.02 8.96
CA GLN A 309 10.51 -29.79 10.15
C GLN A 309 10.45 -28.84 11.37
N ILE A 310 9.34 -28.87 12.10
CA ILE A 310 9.11 -28.03 13.29
C ILE A 310 9.53 -28.75 14.57
N THR A 311 9.19 -30.04 14.70
CA THR A 311 9.49 -30.85 15.89
C THR A 311 10.63 -31.81 15.66
N ASP A 312 11.35 -32.20 16.72
CA ASP A 312 12.65 -32.85 16.62
C ASP A 312 12.65 -34.38 16.55
N ALA A 313 11.52 -35.01 16.25
CA ALA A 313 11.35 -36.46 16.22
C ALA A 313 11.72 -37.18 17.53
N LYS A 314 11.89 -36.48 18.65
CA LYS A 314 12.13 -37.13 19.95
C LYS A 314 10.83 -37.56 20.62
N PHE A 315 9.78 -36.78 20.44
CA PHE A 315 8.48 -37.01 21.04
C PHE A 315 7.40 -36.94 19.97
N LYS A 316 6.35 -37.74 20.15
CA LYS A 316 5.22 -37.74 19.22
C LYS A 316 4.54 -36.37 19.27
N ALA A 317 4.48 -35.70 18.13
CA ALA A 317 3.79 -34.44 17.91
C ALA A 317 2.65 -34.62 16.90
N VAL A 318 1.44 -34.17 17.26
CA VAL A 318 0.21 -34.38 16.47
C VAL A 318 -0.76 -33.20 16.59
N ASN A 319 -1.82 -33.23 15.79
CA ASN A 319 -2.91 -32.27 15.71
C ASN A 319 -2.44 -30.82 15.66
N PRO A 320 -1.63 -30.44 14.65
CA PRO A 320 -1.19 -29.07 14.54
C PRO A 320 -2.35 -28.13 14.20
N ASP A 321 -2.22 -26.85 14.53
CA ASP A 321 -3.04 -25.76 13.99
C ASP A 321 -2.16 -24.52 13.78
N VAL A 322 -2.57 -23.61 12.88
CA VAL A 322 -1.78 -22.46 12.47
C VAL A 322 -2.62 -21.19 12.35
N SER A 323 -2.09 -20.07 12.85
CA SER A 323 -2.66 -18.74 12.66
C SER A 323 -1.54 -17.73 12.44
N GLY A 324 -1.39 -17.28 11.20
CA GLY A 324 -0.24 -16.47 10.79
C GLY A 324 1.08 -17.20 11.10
N PRO A 325 2.06 -16.57 11.78
CA PRO A 325 3.34 -17.21 12.09
C PRO A 325 3.29 -18.15 13.30
N LEU A 326 2.15 -18.30 13.97
CA LEU A 326 2.04 -19.13 15.17
C LEU A 326 1.54 -20.51 14.80
N VAL A 327 2.27 -21.54 15.23
CA VAL A 327 1.88 -22.94 15.04
C VAL A 327 1.77 -23.58 16.42
N VAL A 328 0.67 -24.29 16.65
CA VAL A 328 0.42 -25.04 17.90
C VAL A 328 0.28 -26.51 17.59
N TRP A 329 0.61 -27.38 18.54
CA TRP A 329 0.46 -28.83 18.41
C TRP A 329 0.34 -29.51 19.76
N GLU A 330 -0.10 -30.76 19.75
CA GLU A 330 -0.06 -31.67 20.90
C GLU A 330 1.26 -32.43 20.92
N GLU A 331 1.91 -32.52 22.08
CA GLU A 331 3.14 -33.30 22.22
C GLU A 331 3.13 -34.21 23.45
N TYR A 332 3.62 -35.44 23.27
CA TYR A 332 3.63 -36.49 24.29
C TYR A 332 5.00 -36.65 24.98
N ARG A 333 5.52 -35.58 25.60
CA ARG A 333 6.82 -35.63 26.30
C ARG A 333 6.79 -36.40 27.62
N TYR A 334 5.71 -36.23 28.37
CA TYR A 334 5.64 -36.63 29.79
C TYR A 334 4.52 -37.63 30.08
N GLY A 335 4.08 -38.36 29.06
CA GLY A 335 3.06 -39.42 29.16
C GLY A 335 1.63 -38.96 28.90
N ASN A 336 1.31 -37.70 29.15
CA ASN A 336 0.07 -37.04 28.71
C ASN A 336 0.36 -36.09 27.54
N ALA A 337 -0.66 -35.76 26.75
CA ALA A 337 -0.57 -34.72 25.73
C ALA A 337 -0.57 -33.34 26.37
N ASP A 338 0.42 -32.51 26.06
CA ASP A 338 0.47 -31.09 26.41
C ASP A 338 0.42 -30.26 25.11
N ILE A 339 -0.08 -29.02 25.19
CA ILE A 339 -0.09 -28.08 24.06
C ILE A 339 1.21 -27.30 24.01
N PHE A 340 1.87 -27.33 22.86
CA PHE A 340 3.05 -26.54 22.54
C PHE A 340 2.71 -25.50 21.47
N LEU A 341 3.52 -24.44 21.42
CA LEU A 341 3.43 -23.37 20.45
C LEU A 341 4.83 -22.99 19.96
N ILE A 342 4.98 -22.75 18.67
CA ILE A 342 6.16 -22.12 18.09
C ILE A 342 5.74 -20.82 17.40
N ASP A 343 6.57 -19.81 17.55
CA ASP A 343 6.53 -18.63 16.70
C ASP A 343 7.57 -18.81 15.59
N LEU A 344 7.10 -19.02 14.35
CA LEU A 344 7.95 -19.25 13.19
C LEU A 344 8.86 -18.05 12.87
N ILE A 345 8.55 -16.85 13.37
CA ILE A 345 9.40 -15.66 13.18
C ILE A 345 10.61 -15.72 14.10
N THR A 346 10.41 -16.09 15.37
CA THR A 346 11.47 -16.11 16.38
C THR A 346 12.15 -17.48 16.52
N GLY A 347 11.53 -18.54 16.02
CA GLY A 347 11.94 -19.93 16.24
C GLY A 347 11.77 -20.40 17.69
N LYS A 348 11.12 -19.59 18.55
CA LYS A 348 10.94 -19.94 19.96
C LYS A 348 9.75 -20.86 20.16
N ILE A 349 9.98 -21.92 20.93
CA ILE A 349 8.97 -22.92 21.32
C ILE A 349 8.57 -22.67 22.77
N TYR A 350 7.27 -22.74 23.04
CA TYR A 350 6.66 -22.59 24.36
C TYR A 350 5.82 -23.82 24.65
N GLN A 351 5.98 -24.36 25.86
CA GLN A 351 5.01 -25.28 26.43
C GLN A 351 3.88 -24.45 27.06
N ILE A 352 2.68 -24.53 26.49
CA ILE A 352 1.51 -23.76 26.96
C ILE A 352 0.90 -24.41 28.19
N THR A 353 0.78 -25.73 28.19
CA THR A 353 0.16 -26.50 29.28
C THR A 353 1.18 -27.41 29.96
N THR A 354 1.07 -27.54 31.28
CA THR A 354 1.95 -28.39 32.11
C THR A 354 1.15 -29.21 33.13
N ASN A 355 -0.14 -29.43 32.87
CA ASN A 355 -1.11 -29.86 33.88
C ASN A 355 -1.27 -31.39 33.92
N GLN A 356 -1.77 -31.92 35.04
CA GLN A 356 -2.06 -33.36 35.15
C GLN A 356 -3.36 -33.70 34.40
N GLY A 357 -3.23 -34.19 33.18
CA GLY A 357 -4.31 -34.63 32.30
C GLY A 357 -3.92 -34.47 30.83
N ASP A 358 -4.69 -35.05 29.91
CA ASP A 358 -4.49 -34.78 28.48
C ASP A 358 -5.03 -33.39 28.11
N GLN A 359 -4.27 -32.62 27.33
CA GLN A 359 -4.73 -31.43 26.61
C GLN A 359 -4.64 -31.70 25.11
N LYS A 360 -5.77 -31.58 24.41
CA LYS A 360 -5.94 -32.07 23.05
C LYS A 360 -6.71 -31.09 22.16
N ASN A 361 -6.70 -31.35 20.87
CA ASN A 361 -7.37 -30.64 19.79
C ASN A 361 -7.18 -29.12 19.92
N PRO A 362 -5.93 -28.61 19.90
CA PRO A 362 -5.70 -27.18 19.96
C PRO A 362 -6.28 -26.49 18.73
N SER A 363 -6.79 -25.28 18.92
CA SER A 363 -7.15 -24.38 17.83
C SER A 363 -6.68 -22.97 18.12
N ILE A 364 -6.08 -22.30 17.14
CA ILE A 364 -5.48 -20.97 17.30
C ILE A 364 -6.02 -19.98 16.26
N TYR A 365 -6.37 -18.77 16.70
CA TYR A 365 -6.73 -17.66 15.84
C TYR A 365 -6.35 -16.32 16.47
N GLY A 366 -5.44 -15.60 15.83
CA GLY A 366 -4.90 -14.34 16.35
C GLY A 366 -4.31 -14.52 17.75
N ASN A 367 -4.90 -13.83 18.74
CA ASN A 367 -4.43 -13.85 20.13
C ASN A 367 -5.13 -14.89 21.02
N TYR A 368 -5.88 -15.81 20.43
CA TYR A 368 -6.66 -16.79 21.17
C TYR A 368 -6.21 -18.20 20.80
N LEU A 369 -5.91 -18.99 21.81
CA LEU A 369 -5.64 -20.42 21.71
C LEU A 369 -6.65 -21.14 22.58
N VAL A 370 -7.32 -22.15 22.04
CA VAL A 370 -8.26 -22.99 22.76
C VAL A 370 -7.86 -24.46 22.65
N TRP A 371 -8.17 -25.25 23.67
CA TRP A 371 -7.98 -26.70 23.65
C TRP A 371 -9.03 -27.37 24.53
N GLN A 372 -9.20 -28.68 24.35
CA GLN A 372 -9.97 -29.50 25.27
C GLN A 372 -9.06 -30.10 26.34
N ASP A 373 -9.51 -30.06 27.59
CA ASP A 373 -8.69 -30.38 28.75
C ASP A 373 -9.37 -31.43 29.64
N TYR A 374 -8.65 -32.50 29.96
CA TYR A 374 -9.14 -33.64 30.75
C TYR A 374 -8.73 -33.60 32.22
N ARG A 375 -8.18 -32.49 32.74
CA ARG A 375 -7.69 -32.38 34.13
C ARG A 375 -8.76 -32.59 35.22
N THR A 376 -10.05 -32.49 34.86
CA THR A 376 -11.19 -32.66 35.77
C THR A 376 -11.91 -34.02 35.61
N GLY A 377 -11.39 -34.92 34.77
CA GLY A 377 -12.00 -36.21 34.44
C GLY A 377 -13.12 -36.14 33.38
N THR A 378 -13.60 -34.95 33.04
CA THR A 378 -14.47 -34.68 31.88
C THR A 378 -13.80 -33.62 31.00
N ALA A 379 -13.96 -33.71 29.69
CA ALA A 379 -13.36 -32.76 28.76
C ALA A 379 -14.03 -31.39 28.93
N ASN A 380 -13.23 -30.34 29.17
CA ASN A 380 -13.70 -28.96 29.20
C ASN A 380 -12.83 -28.09 28.29
N ILE A 381 -13.40 -27.03 27.72
CA ILE A 381 -12.65 -26.11 26.86
C ILE A 381 -11.98 -25.05 27.72
N PHE A 382 -10.69 -24.89 27.48
CA PHE A 382 -9.87 -23.83 28.03
C PHE A 382 -9.50 -22.86 26.93
N LEU A 383 -9.47 -21.59 27.29
CA LEU A 383 -9.05 -20.47 26.46
C LEU A 383 -7.79 -19.87 27.09
N TYR A 384 -6.70 -19.87 26.34
CA TYR A 384 -5.56 -19.03 26.62
C TYR A 384 -5.65 -17.77 25.79
N THR A 385 -5.69 -16.64 26.49
CA THR A 385 -5.47 -15.34 25.88
C THR A 385 -4.02 -14.98 26.12
N PHE A 386 -3.22 -14.90 25.06
CA PHE A 386 -1.85 -14.44 25.18
C PHE A 386 -1.85 -13.07 25.85
N SER A 387 -1.00 -12.88 26.87
CA SER A 387 -1.10 -11.68 27.69
C SER A 387 -0.71 -10.56 26.77
N SER A 388 -1.64 -9.63 26.62
CA SER A 388 -1.21 -8.27 26.43
C SER A 388 -0.46 -7.92 27.71
N GLN A 389 0.85 -8.16 27.75
CA GLN A 389 1.79 -7.57 28.68
C GLN A 389 1.81 -6.05 28.45
N SER A 390 0.63 -5.42 28.32
CA SER A 390 0.43 -4.30 27.39
C SER A 390 1.46 -4.39 26.25
N SER A 391 1.52 -5.60 25.66
CA SER A 391 2.62 -5.95 24.78
C SER A 391 2.56 -4.89 23.72
N ALA A 392 3.73 -4.34 23.43
CA ALA A 392 3.77 -3.19 22.62
C ALA A 392 3.05 -3.55 21.32
N GLY A 393 1.80 -3.06 21.12
CA GLY A 393 1.08 -3.31 19.89
C GLY A 393 1.98 -2.79 18.79
N LYS A 394 1.93 -3.32 17.59
CA LYS A 394 2.53 -2.62 16.47
C LYS A 394 1.45 -2.11 15.56
N TYR A 395 1.55 -0.84 15.20
CA TYR A 395 0.91 -0.42 13.97
C TYR A 395 1.73 -1.00 12.83
N GLN A 396 1.05 -1.70 11.92
CA GLN A 396 1.60 -2.19 10.67
C GLN A 396 0.96 -1.36 9.55
N LEU A 397 1.65 -0.27 9.20
CA LEU A 397 1.12 0.71 8.28
C LEU A 397 1.66 0.49 6.88
N TYR A 398 0.76 0.62 5.91
CA TYR A 398 1.09 0.67 4.50
C TYR A 398 0.26 1.75 3.80
N GLY A 399 0.70 2.23 2.66
CA GLY A 399 -0.04 3.24 1.92
C GLY A 399 0.83 4.02 0.96
N SER A 400 0.31 5.13 0.47
CA SER A 400 1.08 6.05 -0.36
C SER A 400 1.95 6.96 0.49
N ALA A 401 3.14 7.26 -0.01
CA ALA A 401 4.06 8.24 0.54
C ALA A 401 4.27 9.34 -0.49
N LEU A 402 3.80 10.54 -0.20
CA LEU A 402 4.02 11.73 -1.01
C LEU A 402 5.04 12.63 -0.30
N LEU A 403 6.08 13.02 -1.03
CA LEU A 403 7.05 14.01 -0.60
C LEU A 403 6.92 15.23 -1.50
N GLY A 404 6.48 16.36 -0.94
CA GLY A 404 6.25 17.59 -1.69
C GLY A 404 5.14 17.54 -2.73
N GLY A 405 4.11 16.72 -2.47
CA GLY A 405 2.99 16.51 -3.39
C GLY A 405 3.32 15.59 -4.58
N SER A 406 4.55 15.06 -4.64
CA SER A 406 4.98 14.06 -5.62
C SER A 406 5.24 12.71 -4.96
N ALA A 407 5.20 11.62 -5.74
CA ALA A 407 5.52 10.28 -5.25
C ALA A 407 6.93 10.23 -4.61
N ALA A 408 7.02 9.82 -3.34
CA ALA A 408 8.31 9.71 -2.65
C ALA A 408 9.26 8.78 -3.43
N PRO A 409 10.51 9.17 -3.72
CA PRO A 409 11.46 8.32 -4.45
C PRO A 409 11.81 7.02 -3.71
N VAL A 410 12.20 5.98 -4.46
CA VAL A 410 12.81 4.77 -3.89
C VAL A 410 14.05 5.17 -3.09
N GLY A 411 14.16 4.70 -1.84
CA GLY A 411 15.19 5.09 -0.89
C GLY A 411 14.75 6.14 0.14
N THR A 412 13.55 6.73 0.03
CA THR A 412 13.01 7.66 1.04
C THR A 412 12.78 6.95 2.37
N LYS A 413 13.32 7.47 3.47
CA LYS A 413 13.23 6.87 4.82
C LYS A 413 12.06 7.46 5.60
N ILE A 414 10.99 6.69 5.78
CA ILE A 414 9.88 7.03 6.67
C ILE A 414 10.27 6.72 8.12
N THR A 415 9.97 7.62 9.05
CA THR A 415 10.28 7.50 10.48
C THR A 415 9.04 7.86 11.31
N ALA A 416 8.56 6.95 12.15
CA ALA A 416 7.48 7.18 13.10
C ALA A 416 8.04 7.53 14.49
N LEU A 417 7.47 8.52 15.16
CA LEU A 417 7.88 9.00 16.47
C LEU A 417 6.70 9.12 17.44
N ILE A 418 6.94 8.74 18.70
CA ILE A 418 6.02 8.97 19.84
C ILE A 418 6.80 9.76 20.89
N ASP A 419 6.27 10.89 21.34
CA ASP A 419 6.97 11.85 22.22
C ASP A 419 8.36 12.28 21.69
N GLY A 420 8.53 12.32 20.36
CA GLY A 420 9.80 12.68 19.73
C GLY A 420 10.87 11.58 19.71
N ILE A 421 10.57 10.39 20.26
CA ILE A 421 11.45 9.21 20.21
C ILE A 421 11.08 8.38 18.97
N VAL A 422 12.08 7.98 18.18
CA VAL A 422 11.87 7.11 17.00
C VAL A 422 11.41 5.72 17.44
N ARG A 423 10.28 5.28 16.91
CA ARG A 423 9.66 3.97 17.21
C ARG A 423 9.65 3.02 16.01
N GLY A 424 9.62 3.52 14.77
CA GLY A 424 9.62 2.68 13.58
C GLY A 424 10.23 3.38 12.37
N THR A 425 10.89 2.65 11.48
CA THR A 425 11.40 3.21 10.21
C THR A 425 11.14 2.29 9.03
N TYR A 426 10.89 2.87 7.86
CA TYR A 426 10.67 2.13 6.62
C TYR A 426 11.34 2.84 5.44
N THR A 427 12.06 2.11 4.59
CA THR A 427 12.65 2.68 3.37
C THR A 427 11.76 2.37 2.19
N VAL A 428 11.28 3.40 1.49
CA VAL A 428 10.44 3.29 0.28
C VAL A 428 11.15 2.42 -0.75
N GLN A 429 10.53 1.28 -1.10
CA GLN A 429 11.06 0.32 -2.06
C GLN A 429 10.48 0.53 -3.47
N GLN A 430 9.30 1.18 -3.56
CA GLN A 430 8.62 1.52 -4.79
C GLN A 430 8.16 2.98 -4.73
N SER A 431 8.48 3.77 -5.76
CA SER A 431 8.20 5.22 -5.71
C SER A 431 6.71 5.50 -5.45
N GLY A 432 6.44 6.32 -4.43
CA GLY A 432 5.10 6.73 -4.02
C GLY A 432 4.38 5.78 -3.08
N GLN A 433 4.97 4.63 -2.71
CA GLN A 433 4.34 3.64 -1.84
C GLN A 433 5.30 3.14 -0.75
N TYR A 434 4.76 2.97 0.44
CA TYR A 434 5.45 2.31 1.55
C TYR A 434 4.59 1.16 2.05
N GLY A 435 5.20 -0.03 2.08
CA GLY A 435 4.50 -1.28 2.25
C GLY A 435 3.39 -1.57 1.25
N SER A 436 2.64 -2.62 1.55
CA SER A 436 1.43 -3.05 0.83
C SER A 436 0.48 -3.71 1.82
N SER A 437 -0.73 -4.10 1.41
CA SER A 437 -1.62 -4.91 2.24
C SER A 437 -1.08 -6.30 2.59
N TYR A 438 0.10 -6.65 2.06
CA TYR A 438 0.81 -7.91 2.23
C TYR A 438 2.25 -7.70 2.75
N GLY A 439 2.64 -6.47 3.11
CA GLY A 439 3.98 -6.10 3.60
C GLY A 439 5.02 -5.76 2.52
N PRO A 440 6.28 -5.43 2.90
CA PRO A 440 6.72 -5.17 4.28
C PRO A 440 6.09 -3.88 4.83
N TYR A 441 5.69 -3.87 6.10
CA TYR A 441 4.98 -2.73 6.70
C TYR A 441 5.96 -1.73 7.34
N LEU A 442 5.54 -0.47 7.50
CA LEU A 442 6.11 0.39 8.54
C LEU A 442 5.61 -0.12 9.90
N GLU A 443 6.48 -0.79 10.65
CA GLU A 443 6.17 -1.34 11.96
C GLU A 443 6.49 -0.33 13.08
N ILE A 444 5.53 -0.07 13.97
CA ILE A 444 5.65 0.93 15.05
C ILE A 444 5.22 0.30 16.37
N PRO A 445 6.17 -0.16 17.21
CA PRO A 445 5.86 -0.70 18.53
C PRO A 445 5.30 0.39 19.47
N ILE A 446 4.21 0.11 20.16
CA ILE A 446 3.47 1.00 21.07
C ILE A 446 3.21 0.33 22.43
N SER A 447 3.74 0.83 23.54
CA SER A 447 3.53 0.24 24.89
C SER A 447 2.24 0.75 25.58
N SER A 448 1.86 0.17 26.74
CA SER A 448 0.79 0.75 27.60
C SER A 448 1.02 2.21 27.94
N ALA A 449 2.28 2.62 28.14
CA ALA A 449 2.63 4.00 28.47
C ALA A 449 2.39 4.97 27.30
N ASP A 450 2.14 4.45 26.09
CA ASP A 450 1.87 5.24 24.89
C ASP A 450 0.36 5.44 24.64
N ALA A 451 -0.52 4.76 25.38
CA ALA A 451 -1.97 4.84 25.22
C ALA A 451 -2.48 6.30 25.33
N GLY A 452 -3.21 6.77 24.32
CA GLY A 452 -3.71 8.13 24.23
C GLY A 452 -2.68 9.18 23.78
N LYS A 453 -1.41 8.81 23.56
CA LYS A 453 -0.40 9.69 22.94
C LYS A 453 -0.56 9.74 21.42
N THR A 454 0.25 10.56 20.76
CA THR A 454 0.20 10.77 19.32
C THR A 454 1.44 10.21 18.64
N ILE A 455 1.24 9.41 17.59
CA ILE A 455 2.27 8.99 16.64
C ILE A 455 2.36 10.07 15.56
N SER A 456 3.57 10.58 15.37
CA SER A 456 3.95 11.52 14.31
C SER A 456 4.88 10.85 13.31
N PHE A 457 4.92 11.32 12.06
CA PHE A 457 5.68 10.68 10.99
C PHE A 457 6.58 11.68 10.27
N LYS A 458 7.76 11.22 9.82
CA LYS A 458 8.64 11.94 8.91
C LYS A 458 8.92 11.11 7.67
N LEU A 459 9.06 11.74 6.51
CA LEU A 459 9.67 11.15 5.31
C LEU A 459 11.02 11.84 5.15
N ASN A 460 12.15 11.11 5.20
CA ASN A 460 13.50 11.64 5.45
C ASN A 460 13.50 12.59 6.67
N GLU A 461 13.89 13.85 6.49
CA GLU A 461 13.81 14.91 7.51
C GLU A 461 12.46 15.68 7.55
N TYR A 462 11.55 15.44 6.59
CA TYR A 462 10.32 16.22 6.37
C TYR A 462 9.15 15.65 7.20
N GLN A 463 8.47 16.48 8.00
CA GLN A 463 7.31 16.06 8.80
C GLN A 463 6.09 15.79 7.91
N ALA A 464 5.37 14.70 8.18
CA ALA A 464 4.12 14.37 7.53
C ALA A 464 2.94 15.07 8.21
N ASP A 465 1.91 15.39 7.43
CA ASP A 465 0.70 16.10 7.87
C ASP A 465 -0.22 15.20 8.73
N GLN A 466 -0.02 13.88 8.66
CA GLN A 466 -0.84 12.89 9.34
C GLN A 466 -0.27 12.54 10.71
N VAL A 467 -1.18 12.38 11.68
CA VAL A 467 -0.89 11.88 13.01
C VAL A 467 -1.89 10.79 13.38
N VAL A 468 -1.50 9.87 14.27
CA VAL A 468 -2.36 8.77 14.74
C VAL A 468 -2.39 8.78 16.27
N THR A 469 -3.57 8.77 16.89
CA THR A 469 -3.68 8.58 18.34
C THR A 469 -3.48 7.11 18.68
N VAL A 470 -2.63 6.81 19.66
CA VAL A 470 -2.25 5.45 20.05
C VAL A 470 -3.44 4.74 20.70
N GLY A 471 -3.93 3.71 20.02
CA GLY A 471 -4.93 2.73 20.48
C GLY A 471 -4.34 1.33 20.67
N THR A 472 -5.05 0.28 20.26
CA THR A 472 -4.63 -1.13 20.46
C THR A 472 -3.67 -1.69 19.39
N GLY A 473 -3.35 -0.92 18.33
CA GLY A 473 -2.51 -1.36 17.20
C GLY A 473 -3.29 -2.14 16.12
N GLY A 474 -2.59 -2.65 15.09
CA GLY A 474 -3.16 -3.42 13.97
C GLY A 474 -2.63 -3.04 12.58
N VAL A 475 -3.06 -3.77 11.55
CA VAL A 475 -2.76 -3.48 10.15
C VAL A 475 -3.72 -2.43 9.63
N ALA A 476 -3.20 -1.31 9.11
CA ALA A 476 -4.04 -0.23 8.61
C ALA A 476 -3.39 0.47 7.42
N LYS A 477 -4.21 0.86 6.45
CA LYS A 477 -3.75 1.73 5.38
C LYS A 477 -3.68 3.18 5.90
N LEU A 478 -2.52 3.81 5.80
CA LEU A 478 -2.31 5.23 6.09
C LEU A 478 -1.57 5.87 4.93
N ASP A 479 -2.17 6.89 4.32
CA ASP A 479 -1.50 7.66 3.26
C ASP A 479 -0.74 8.82 3.92
N LEU A 480 0.58 8.84 3.78
CA LEU A 480 1.46 9.85 4.35
C LEU A 480 1.81 10.90 3.28
N SER A 481 1.59 12.16 3.61
CA SER A 481 2.06 13.29 2.83
C SER A 481 2.94 14.15 3.72
N ALA A 482 4.20 14.30 3.35
CA ALA A 482 5.06 15.34 3.88
C ALA A 482 5.26 16.38 2.78
N PRO A 483 4.86 17.64 2.95
CA PRO A 483 5.21 18.67 1.97
C PRO A 483 6.74 18.83 1.89
N TYR A 484 7.28 19.45 0.82
CA TYR A 484 8.68 19.93 0.76
C TYR A 484 8.87 21.15 1.68
N SER A 485 8.29 21.06 2.87
CA SER A 485 8.39 22.00 3.96
C SER A 485 8.18 21.16 5.21
N THR A 486 9.22 20.53 5.73
CA THR A 486 10.04 21.18 6.77
C THR A 486 11.49 20.68 6.76
N PRO A 487 12.39 21.45 7.37
CA PRO A 487 13.52 22.06 6.70
C PRO A 487 14.54 21.07 6.07
N ILE A 488 15.04 21.38 4.88
CA ILE A 488 16.23 20.72 4.29
C ILE A 488 17.44 20.91 5.21
N GLN A 489 17.46 22.00 5.97
CA GLN A 489 18.56 22.40 6.84
C GLN A 489 18.02 23.28 7.97
N THR A 490 18.31 22.94 9.23
CA THR A 490 18.14 23.91 10.32
C THR A 490 19.42 24.74 10.40
N TYR A 491 19.33 26.03 10.10
CA TYR A 491 20.43 26.95 10.37
C TYR A 491 20.45 27.16 11.88
N THR A 492 21.47 26.62 12.55
CA THR A 492 21.73 26.89 13.96
C THR A 492 22.80 27.97 14.04
N LEU A 493 22.39 29.15 14.49
CA LEU A 493 23.24 30.32 14.58
C LEU A 493 23.47 30.70 16.05
N SER A 494 24.72 31.06 16.35
CA SER A 494 25.12 31.67 17.62
C SER A 494 26.01 32.86 17.29
N GLY A 495 26.03 33.91 18.09
CA GLY A 495 26.91 35.03 17.82
C GLY A 495 26.70 36.22 18.74
N ASN A 496 27.44 37.28 18.47
CA ASN A 496 27.24 38.55 19.13
C ASN A 496 26.01 39.25 18.54
N VAL A 497 25.31 40.00 19.38
CA VAL A 497 24.20 40.85 18.96
C VAL A 497 24.36 42.26 19.48
N LEU A 498 24.36 43.21 18.55
CA LEU A 498 24.40 44.65 18.82
C LEU A 498 23.08 45.28 18.42
N VAL A 499 22.57 46.18 19.26
CA VAL A 499 21.42 47.04 18.96
C VAL A 499 21.90 48.49 19.02
N ASN A 500 21.86 49.21 17.90
CA ASN A 500 22.41 50.57 17.76
C ASN A 500 23.88 50.67 18.26
N ASN A 501 24.75 49.74 17.84
CA ASN A 501 26.15 49.62 18.27
C ASN A 501 26.39 49.38 19.78
N LEU A 502 25.37 49.05 20.56
CA LEU A 502 25.50 48.64 21.96
C LEU A 502 25.15 47.15 22.12
N GLN A 503 25.72 46.47 23.10
CA GLN A 503 25.39 45.07 23.38
C GLN A 503 23.90 44.91 23.71
N ALA A 504 23.23 43.96 23.04
CA ALA A 504 21.81 43.74 23.26
C ALA A 504 21.53 43.37 24.72
N PRO A 505 20.51 43.97 25.37
CA PRO A 505 20.09 43.60 26.72
C PRO A 505 19.61 42.15 26.80
N VAL A 506 19.81 41.51 27.96
CA VAL A 506 19.16 40.25 28.29
C VAL A 506 17.64 40.40 28.18
N GLY A 507 16.99 39.44 27.53
CA GLY A 507 15.56 39.47 27.25
C GLY A 507 15.19 40.00 25.85
N THR A 508 16.15 40.47 25.05
CA THR A 508 15.89 40.86 23.65
C THR A 508 15.49 39.63 22.83
N ILE A 509 14.34 39.68 22.14
CA ILE A 509 13.85 38.60 21.28
C ILE A 509 14.28 38.88 19.84
N ILE A 510 15.10 37.99 19.28
CA ILE A 510 15.51 37.97 17.88
C ILE A 510 14.57 37.04 17.11
N SER A 511 13.97 37.53 16.03
CA SER A 511 13.07 36.77 15.15
C SER A 511 13.65 36.66 13.75
N ALA A 512 13.80 35.45 13.23
CA ALA A 512 14.17 35.17 11.85
C ALA A 512 12.92 34.85 11.02
N SER A 513 12.80 35.47 9.84
CA SER A 513 11.65 35.33 8.95
C SER A 513 12.03 35.08 7.50
N ILE A 514 11.19 34.34 6.79
CA ILE A 514 11.29 34.06 5.34
C ILE A 514 9.88 34.28 4.78
N ASP A 515 9.74 35.02 3.68
CA ASP A 515 8.43 35.42 3.11
C ASP A 515 7.48 36.03 4.16
N SER A 516 8.01 36.88 5.04
CA SER A 516 7.27 37.54 6.13
C SER A 516 6.66 36.60 7.18
N GLN A 517 6.98 35.30 7.15
CA GLN A 517 6.61 34.32 8.19
C GLN A 517 7.77 34.13 9.17
N VAL A 518 7.52 34.20 10.48
CA VAL A 518 8.53 33.94 11.50
C VAL A 518 8.82 32.44 11.56
N ARG A 519 10.10 32.06 11.37
CA ARG A 519 10.56 30.67 11.29
C ARG A 519 11.39 30.24 12.48
N GLY A 520 12.11 31.17 13.12
CA GLY A 520 12.91 30.90 14.31
C GLY A 520 12.97 32.11 15.23
N GLN A 521 13.02 31.86 16.54
CA GLN A 521 13.17 32.91 17.55
C GLN A 521 14.15 32.49 18.63
N VAL A 522 14.91 33.45 19.16
CA VAL A 522 15.77 33.25 20.32
C VAL A 522 15.72 34.47 21.24
N THR A 523 15.82 34.24 22.54
CA THR A 523 15.98 35.30 23.53
C THR A 523 17.44 35.42 23.92
N VAL A 524 17.98 36.63 23.94
CA VAL A 524 19.33 36.93 24.44
C VAL A 524 19.38 36.62 25.93
N THR A 525 20.17 35.62 26.33
CA THR A 525 20.32 35.16 27.72
C THR A 525 21.58 35.70 28.41
N SER A 526 22.54 36.22 27.64
CA SER A 526 23.73 36.91 28.13
C SER A 526 23.95 38.18 27.33
N THR A 527 24.28 39.28 28.01
CA THR A 527 24.40 40.60 27.39
C THR A 527 25.29 40.56 26.15
N GLY A 528 24.73 41.00 25.01
CA GLY A 528 25.46 41.09 23.75
C GLY A 528 25.69 39.79 23.00
N SER A 529 25.13 38.65 23.42
CA SER A 529 25.24 37.40 22.65
C SER A 529 23.99 36.53 22.68
N TYR A 530 23.78 35.79 21.59
CA TYR A 530 22.70 34.83 21.45
C TYR A 530 23.29 33.47 21.05
N SER A 531 22.61 32.39 21.44
CA SER A 531 23.03 31.04 21.13
C SER A 531 21.85 30.18 20.71
N ASN A 532 22.10 29.25 19.79
CA ASN A 532 21.13 28.26 19.32
C ASN A 532 19.86 28.85 18.69
N LEU A 533 19.98 29.94 17.91
CA LEU A 533 18.89 30.39 17.05
C LEU A 533 18.69 29.35 15.94
N ASN A 534 17.65 28.53 16.08
CA ASN A 534 17.33 27.48 15.13
C ASN A 534 16.31 27.99 14.11
N ILE A 535 16.69 27.99 12.84
CA ILE A 535 15.87 28.50 11.73
C ILE A 535 15.64 27.36 10.74
N PRO A 536 14.42 26.79 10.69
CA PRO A 536 14.07 25.77 9.73
C PRO A 536 13.84 26.40 8.34
N VAL A 537 14.59 25.95 7.32
CA VAL A 537 14.42 26.38 5.91
C VAL A 537 14.19 25.20 4.96
N ASN A 538 13.32 25.34 3.95
CA ASN A 538 12.89 24.25 3.05
C ASN A 538 13.29 24.43 1.56
N GLN A 539 12.92 23.51 0.67
CA GLN A 539 13.30 23.54 -0.76
C GLN A 539 12.75 24.76 -1.50
N ASN A 540 11.53 25.16 -1.16
CA ASN A 540 10.89 26.35 -1.71
C ASN A 540 11.51 27.64 -1.14
N ASP A 541 12.31 27.54 -0.08
CA ASP A 541 13.08 28.65 0.46
C ASP A 541 14.42 28.80 -0.29
N VAL A 542 14.91 27.81 -1.04
CA VAL A 542 16.19 27.89 -1.79
C VAL A 542 16.17 29.09 -2.74
N GLY A 543 17.14 29.99 -2.57
CA GLY A 543 17.22 31.27 -3.28
C GLY A 543 16.50 32.45 -2.60
N LYS A 544 15.73 32.22 -1.53
CA LYS A 544 15.06 33.26 -0.73
C LYS A 544 15.93 33.75 0.43
N THR A 545 15.58 34.93 0.97
CA THR A 545 16.35 35.65 1.99
C THR A 545 15.75 35.49 3.40
N ILE A 546 16.58 35.11 4.37
CA ILE A 546 16.27 35.14 5.81
C ILE A 546 16.47 36.57 6.33
N ILE A 547 15.41 37.12 6.90
CA ILE A 547 15.37 38.47 7.48
C ILE A 547 15.29 38.36 9.01
N PHE A 548 16.24 38.98 9.72
CA PHE A 548 16.25 39.04 11.17
C PHE A 548 15.65 40.35 11.68
N THR A 549 14.83 40.28 12.72
CA THR A 549 14.23 41.45 13.39
C THR A 549 14.27 41.34 14.91
N ILE A 550 14.25 42.47 15.60
CA ILE A 550 14.04 42.58 17.05
C ILE A 550 12.92 43.56 17.35
N ASN A 551 12.24 43.37 18.48
CA ASN A 551 11.34 44.39 19.04
C ASN A 551 12.08 45.16 20.13
N SER A 552 12.30 46.46 19.93
CA SER A 552 12.93 47.35 20.90
C SER A 552 12.03 48.55 21.13
N GLY A 553 11.44 48.65 22.33
CA GLY A 553 10.61 49.79 22.72
C GLY A 553 9.32 49.99 21.90
N GLY A 554 8.75 48.92 21.34
CA GLY A 554 7.52 48.99 20.52
C GLY A 554 7.76 49.25 19.03
N SER A 555 9.01 49.31 18.58
CA SER A 555 9.40 49.40 17.16
C SER A 555 10.19 48.16 16.73
N TYR A 556 9.92 47.66 15.53
CA TYR A 556 10.66 46.55 14.94
C TYR A 556 11.90 47.07 14.20
N LEU A 557 13.08 46.61 14.58
CA LEU A 557 14.35 46.90 13.91
C LEU A 557 14.80 45.67 13.13
N GLN A 558 15.18 45.83 11.85
CA GLN A 558 15.71 44.77 11.00
C GLN A 558 17.26 44.76 11.05
N ALA A 559 17.88 43.59 10.99
CA ALA A 559 19.34 43.45 10.93
C ALA A 559 19.89 43.92 9.58
N ALA A 560 21.13 44.42 9.60
CA ALA A 560 21.91 44.74 8.41
C ALA A 560 22.30 43.50 7.58
N GLN A 561 22.39 42.35 8.23
CA GLN A 561 22.84 41.09 7.65
C GLN A 561 21.66 40.17 7.30
N THR A 562 21.75 39.49 6.16
CA THR A 562 20.76 38.52 5.68
C THR A 562 21.44 37.25 5.18
N ILE A 563 20.69 36.13 5.11
CA ILE A 563 21.19 34.85 4.60
C ILE A 563 20.34 34.43 3.40
N THR A 564 20.95 33.97 2.31
CA THR A 564 20.21 33.33 1.19
C THR A 564 20.24 31.81 1.37
N VAL A 565 19.06 31.19 1.38
CA VAL A 565 18.91 29.75 1.60
C VAL A 565 19.49 28.97 0.41
N GLY A 566 20.30 27.94 0.69
CA GLY A 566 20.98 27.12 -0.32
C GLY A 566 22.49 27.41 -0.48
N GLN A 567 23.00 28.44 0.19
CA GLN A 567 24.44 28.60 0.46
C GLN A 567 24.77 27.87 1.79
N GLN A 568 25.77 26.98 1.82
CA GLN A 568 26.06 26.19 3.02
C GLN A 568 26.57 27.08 4.17
N ILE A 569 25.82 27.22 5.26
CA ILE A 569 26.32 27.77 6.53
C ILE A 569 25.56 27.18 7.73
N GLY A 570 26.29 26.68 8.72
CA GLY A 570 25.90 26.58 10.12
C GLY A 570 27.07 27.04 10.98
N GLY A 571 26.84 27.69 12.13
CA GLY A 571 27.90 28.21 13.00
C GLY A 571 27.75 29.66 13.44
N TRP A 572 28.88 30.32 13.74
CA TRP A 572 28.92 31.66 14.34
C TRP A 572 28.46 32.77 13.37
N PHE A 573 27.53 33.63 13.78
CA PHE A 573 26.96 34.69 12.95
C PHE A 573 26.59 35.92 13.80
N ASP A 574 27.29 37.04 13.61
CA ASP A 574 27.02 38.26 14.38
C ASP A 574 25.86 39.05 13.76
N LEU A 575 24.93 39.53 14.61
CA LEU A 575 23.75 40.30 14.21
C LEU A 575 23.86 41.74 14.71
N THR A 576 23.71 42.72 13.82
CA THR A 576 23.63 44.13 14.20
C THR A 576 22.29 44.70 13.75
N PHE A 577 21.50 45.13 14.73
CA PHE A 577 20.18 45.71 14.56
C PHE A 577 20.23 47.21 14.82
N GLY A 578 19.69 48.00 13.91
CA GLY A 578 19.74 49.45 14.03
C GLY A 578 21.05 50.05 13.51
N THR A 579 20.88 51.23 12.91
CA THR A 579 21.80 51.94 12.00
C THR A 579 22.24 51.11 10.79
N ASN A 580 21.62 51.43 9.65
CA ASN A 580 21.88 50.89 8.31
C ASN A 580 23.39 50.64 8.08
N PRO A 581 23.79 49.51 7.47
CA PRO A 581 25.06 49.50 6.77
C PRO A 581 24.93 50.56 5.68
N VAL A 582 25.88 51.49 5.63
CA VAL A 582 25.90 52.51 4.59
C VAL A 582 26.12 51.77 3.27
N GLN A 583 25.01 51.46 2.60
CA GLN A 583 24.99 50.82 1.30
C GLN A 583 24.88 51.90 0.25
N THR A 584 25.67 51.75 -0.80
CA THR A 584 25.56 52.57 -2.01
C THR A 584 25.05 51.68 -3.12
N THR A 585 23.93 52.06 -3.70
CA THR A 585 23.34 51.30 -4.80
C THR A 585 23.83 51.86 -6.12
N TYR A 586 24.58 51.06 -6.86
CA TYR A 586 24.96 51.39 -8.23
C TYR A 586 23.86 50.93 -9.18
N ILE A 587 23.31 51.87 -9.93
CA ILE A 587 22.30 51.62 -10.94
C ILE A 587 22.99 51.63 -12.30
N PHE A 588 23.23 50.45 -12.86
CA PHE A 588 23.86 50.32 -14.16
C PHE A 588 22.82 50.36 -15.28
N SER A 589 23.22 51.02 -16.37
CA SER A 589 22.51 51.04 -17.64
C SER A 589 23.50 51.03 -18.79
N GLY A 590 23.10 50.53 -19.94
CA GLY A 590 23.94 50.53 -21.13
C GLY A 590 23.55 49.43 -22.11
N THR A 591 24.49 49.12 -22.99
CA THR A 591 24.30 48.12 -24.03
C THR A 591 24.82 46.76 -23.58
N ALA A 592 24.15 45.69 -24.02
CA ALA A 592 24.60 44.33 -23.78
C ALA A 592 24.77 43.60 -25.12
N LEU A 593 25.96 43.06 -25.34
CA LEU A 593 26.31 42.26 -26.51
C LEU A 593 26.57 40.81 -26.09
N LEU A 594 25.92 39.85 -26.73
CA LEU A 594 26.26 38.42 -26.65
C LEU A 594 27.04 38.06 -27.93
N ASP A 595 28.30 37.65 -27.79
CA ASP A 595 29.19 37.31 -28.92
C ASP A 595 29.23 38.39 -30.03
N GLY A 596 29.22 39.67 -29.62
CA GLY A 596 29.29 40.81 -30.52
C GLY A 596 27.96 41.22 -31.18
N GLN A 597 26.84 40.55 -30.87
CA GLN A 597 25.49 40.93 -31.32
C GLN A 597 24.66 41.47 -30.16
N TYR A 598 23.70 42.36 -30.43
CA TYR A 598 22.80 42.88 -29.39
C TYR A 598 22.03 41.74 -28.71
N ALA A 599 22.12 41.70 -27.38
CA ALA A 599 21.44 40.72 -26.56
C ALA A 599 19.92 40.81 -26.77
N SER A 600 19.26 39.67 -26.96
CA SER A 600 17.82 39.63 -27.25
C SER A 600 16.98 40.01 -26.03
N ALA A 601 15.74 40.45 -26.26
CA ALA A 601 14.78 40.62 -25.16
C ALA A 601 14.57 39.27 -24.44
N GLY A 602 14.55 39.29 -23.11
CA GLY A 602 14.52 38.09 -22.26
C GLY A 602 15.88 37.58 -21.79
N THR A 603 17.00 38.15 -22.26
CA THR A 603 18.32 37.87 -21.66
C THR A 603 18.38 38.42 -20.23
N VAL A 604 18.79 37.57 -19.28
CA VAL A 604 18.97 37.95 -17.87
C VAL A 604 20.45 38.26 -17.62
N ILE A 605 20.76 39.50 -17.22
CA ILE A 605 22.10 39.90 -16.79
C ILE A 605 22.15 39.82 -15.26
N SER A 606 23.19 39.17 -14.74
CA SER A 606 23.49 39.11 -13.31
C SER A 606 24.81 39.81 -13.03
N ALA A 607 24.81 40.69 -12.02
CA ALA A 607 26.01 41.30 -11.46
C ALA A 607 26.43 40.52 -10.20
N LEU A 608 27.71 40.19 -10.08
CA LEU A 608 28.24 39.34 -9.02
C LEU A 608 29.41 40.01 -8.31
N VAL A 609 29.44 39.90 -6.98
CA VAL A 609 30.61 40.26 -6.16
C VAL A 609 31.03 38.99 -5.41
N ASP A 610 32.28 38.56 -5.54
CA ASP A 610 32.76 37.25 -5.05
C ASP A 610 31.88 36.06 -5.48
N ASN A 611 31.49 36.00 -6.76
CA ASN A 611 30.59 34.99 -7.32
C ASN A 611 29.18 34.93 -6.68
N GLN A 612 28.80 35.92 -5.86
CA GLN A 612 27.44 36.05 -5.32
C GLN A 612 26.66 37.07 -6.14
N VAL A 613 25.47 36.70 -6.61
CA VAL A 613 24.60 37.62 -7.36
C VAL A 613 24.14 38.74 -6.44
N ARG A 614 24.44 39.98 -6.82
CA ARG A 614 24.09 41.21 -6.09
C ARG A 614 22.98 42.02 -6.76
N GLY A 615 22.83 41.87 -8.07
CA GLY A 615 21.77 42.52 -8.83
C GLY A 615 21.47 41.76 -10.11
N GLN A 616 20.22 41.80 -10.56
CA GLN A 616 19.80 41.22 -11.82
C GLN A 616 18.90 42.17 -12.60
N VAL A 617 18.95 42.08 -13.92
CA VAL A 617 18.04 42.78 -14.81
C VAL A 617 17.72 41.90 -16.01
N THR A 618 16.47 41.95 -16.46
CA THR A 618 16.07 41.32 -17.72
C THR A 618 16.01 42.38 -18.82
N ILE A 619 16.65 42.10 -19.95
CA ILE A 619 16.58 42.97 -21.13
C ILE A 619 15.15 42.96 -21.67
N THR A 620 14.50 44.12 -21.71
CA THR A 620 13.13 44.28 -22.22
C THR A 620 13.10 44.79 -23.66
N SER A 621 14.18 45.43 -24.11
CA SER A 621 14.36 45.92 -25.49
C SER A 621 15.74 45.50 -25.99
N ALA A 622 15.79 44.90 -27.18
CA ALA A 622 17.00 44.26 -27.70
C ALA A 622 18.24 45.18 -27.58
N GLY A 623 19.28 44.65 -26.95
CA GLY A 623 20.59 45.28 -26.81
C GLY A 623 20.73 46.33 -25.71
N GLN A 624 19.66 46.71 -24.99
CA GLN A 624 19.71 47.72 -23.94
C GLN A 624 19.26 47.16 -22.59
N TYR A 625 20.02 47.46 -21.54
CA TYR A 625 19.62 47.20 -20.17
C TYR A 625 19.63 48.50 -19.36
N SER A 626 18.71 48.59 -18.41
CA SER A 626 18.56 49.75 -17.52
C SER A 626 18.07 49.28 -16.16
N ASN A 627 18.40 50.01 -15.10
CA ASN A 627 17.98 49.70 -13.73
C ASN A 627 18.58 48.40 -13.17
N LEU A 628 19.80 48.04 -13.57
CA LEU A 628 20.56 46.98 -12.89
C LEU A 628 21.06 47.53 -11.57
N ASN A 629 20.28 47.33 -10.51
CA ASN A 629 20.57 47.80 -9.16
C ASN A 629 21.53 46.84 -8.46
N VAL A 630 22.72 47.32 -8.11
CA VAL A 630 23.77 46.56 -7.45
C VAL A 630 24.13 47.25 -6.13
N PRO A 631 23.65 46.73 -4.98
CA PRO A 631 24.07 47.23 -3.69
C PRO A 631 25.52 46.83 -3.43
N VAL A 632 26.33 47.82 -3.07
CA VAL A 632 27.75 47.64 -2.71
C VAL A 632 27.95 48.16 -1.29
N TYR A 633 28.61 47.35 -0.47
CA TYR A 633 28.88 47.64 0.93
C TYR A 633 30.33 48.06 1.14
N GLN A 634 30.61 48.78 2.23
CA GLN A 634 31.99 49.14 2.58
C GLN A 634 32.91 47.92 2.74
N SER A 635 32.35 46.76 3.13
CA SER A 635 33.05 45.47 3.23
C SER A 635 33.45 44.87 1.88
N ASP A 636 32.95 45.39 0.75
CA ASP A 636 33.27 44.90 -0.59
C ASP A 636 34.51 45.58 -1.19
N ASN A 637 35.16 46.46 -0.43
CA ASN A 637 36.40 47.12 -0.86
C ASN A 637 37.49 46.09 -1.20
N GLY A 638 38.10 46.23 -2.37
CA GLY A 638 39.13 45.35 -2.91
C GLY A 638 38.61 44.16 -3.73
N LYS A 639 37.28 43.95 -3.80
CA LYS A 639 36.67 42.84 -4.54
C LYS A 639 36.40 43.19 -6.00
N TYR A 640 36.05 42.18 -6.79
CA TYR A 640 35.64 42.36 -8.19
C TYR A 640 34.13 42.26 -8.33
N LEU A 641 33.56 43.23 -9.05
CA LEU A 641 32.24 43.16 -9.65
C LEU A 641 32.38 42.53 -11.04
N SER A 642 31.80 41.34 -11.22
CA SER A 642 31.75 40.61 -12.48
C SER A 642 30.30 40.50 -12.98
N PHE A 643 30.13 40.13 -14.25
CA PHE A 643 28.80 40.01 -14.87
C PHE A 643 28.67 38.70 -15.63
N THR A 644 27.50 38.07 -15.53
CA THR A 644 27.07 36.94 -16.36
C THR A 644 25.77 37.25 -17.07
N ALA A 645 25.54 36.60 -18.21
CA ALA A 645 24.28 36.67 -18.92
C ALA A 645 23.74 35.26 -19.18
N GLN A 646 22.42 35.10 -19.05
CA GLN A 646 21.72 33.86 -19.38
C GLN A 646 20.69 34.11 -20.48
N TRP A 647 20.74 33.28 -21.51
CA TRP A 647 19.78 33.31 -22.61
C TRP A 647 19.63 31.90 -23.19
N ASN A 648 18.38 31.44 -23.35
CA ASN A 648 18.05 30.10 -23.87
C ASN A 648 18.85 28.96 -23.22
N GLY A 649 19.08 29.02 -21.90
CA GLY A 649 19.80 27.99 -21.15
C GLY A 649 21.33 28.02 -21.27
N ALA A 650 21.90 28.90 -22.09
CA ALA A 650 23.34 29.14 -22.17
C ALA A 650 23.77 30.22 -21.17
N THR A 651 24.95 30.02 -20.54
CA THR A 651 25.58 31.02 -19.66
C THR A 651 26.77 31.65 -20.37
N TYR A 652 26.78 32.98 -20.40
CA TYR A 652 27.84 33.80 -20.98
C TYR A 652 28.51 34.60 -19.87
N THR A 653 29.82 34.84 -19.99
CA THR A 653 30.60 35.61 -19.02
C THR A 653 31.10 36.89 -19.66
N ALA A 654 31.00 38.02 -18.97
CA ALA A 654 31.62 39.24 -19.42
C ALA A 654 33.14 39.17 -19.18
N GLY A 655 33.93 39.53 -20.19
CA GLY A 655 35.39 39.65 -20.02
C GLY A 655 35.82 40.87 -19.18
N GLN A 656 34.88 41.77 -18.89
CA GLN A 656 35.11 42.97 -18.08
C GLN A 656 34.86 42.65 -16.59
N GLN A 657 35.88 42.92 -15.77
CA GLN A 657 35.77 42.93 -14.31
C GLN A 657 35.99 44.37 -13.83
N VAL A 658 35.17 44.83 -12.90
CA VAL A 658 35.30 46.14 -12.28
C VAL A 658 35.78 45.94 -10.85
N THR A 659 36.99 46.39 -10.54
CA THR A 659 37.49 46.36 -9.16
C THR A 659 36.67 47.33 -8.30
N LEU A 660 36.54 47.06 -7.01
CA LEU A 660 35.98 47.99 -6.03
C LEU A 660 37.17 48.54 -5.23
N SER A 661 37.44 49.84 -5.23
CA SER A 661 38.67 50.41 -4.62
C SER A 661 38.40 51.69 -3.81
N THR A 662 39.16 51.87 -2.72
CA THR A 662 39.20 53.08 -1.89
C THR A 662 40.31 54.08 -2.25
N LYS A 663 41.09 53.88 -3.32
CA LYS A 663 42.13 54.85 -3.74
C LYS A 663 41.73 55.64 -4.98
N GLN A 664 41.87 56.96 -4.87
CA GLN A 664 41.54 57.96 -5.88
C GLN A 664 42.46 57.84 -7.11
N GLY A 665 41.90 57.72 -8.31
CA GLY A 665 42.63 58.08 -9.54
C GLY A 665 42.70 57.10 -10.72
N ASP A 666 41.81 56.11 -10.85
CA ASP A 666 41.60 55.41 -12.13
C ASP A 666 40.12 55.05 -12.28
N ILE A 667 39.65 54.82 -13.52
CA ILE A 667 38.24 54.59 -13.90
C ILE A 667 37.75 53.27 -13.28
N ILE A 668 37.45 53.34 -11.99
CA ILE A 668 37.03 52.30 -11.09
C ILE A 668 36.13 53.03 -10.09
N ILE A 669 34.93 52.51 -9.87
CA ILE A 669 33.84 53.09 -9.09
C ILE A 669 34.38 53.86 -7.85
N ALA A 670 34.34 55.20 -7.91
CA ALA A 670 35.01 56.07 -6.96
C ALA A 670 34.35 56.02 -5.57
N SER A 671 35.16 55.95 -4.52
CA SER A 671 34.71 55.95 -3.12
C SER A 671 34.16 57.28 -2.59
N ALA A 672 34.15 58.36 -3.38
CA ALA A 672 33.50 59.63 -2.99
C ALA A 672 31.96 59.61 -3.14
N ASP A 673 31.46 58.54 -3.73
CA ASP A 673 30.07 58.34 -4.14
C ASP A 673 29.33 57.46 -3.09
N VAL A 674 30.09 56.75 -2.25
CA VAL A 674 29.60 56.15 -1.00
C VAL A 674 29.52 57.26 0.04
N SER A 675 28.47 58.08 -0.02
CA SER A 675 28.19 59.05 1.02
C SER A 675 27.95 58.32 2.34
N THR A 676 28.11 58.99 3.47
CA THR A 676 27.70 58.48 4.80
C THR A 676 26.17 58.33 4.93
N GLU A 677 25.44 58.50 3.83
CA GLU A 677 23.99 58.37 3.68
C GLU A 677 23.69 57.36 2.55
N SER A 678 22.51 56.77 2.53
CA SER A 678 22.14 55.87 1.43
C SER A 678 21.92 56.69 0.16
N ALA A 679 22.83 56.57 -0.82
CA ALA A 679 22.72 57.23 -2.12
C ALA A 679 22.67 56.20 -3.27
N ALA A 680 21.89 56.54 -4.31
CA ALA A 680 21.83 55.79 -5.56
C ALA A 680 22.68 56.50 -6.62
N ILE A 681 23.62 55.80 -7.23
CA ILE A 681 24.51 56.36 -8.26
C ILE A 681 24.24 55.68 -9.58
N GLN A 682 23.92 56.46 -10.60
CA GLN A 682 23.78 55.95 -11.95
C GLN A 682 25.14 55.87 -12.64
N LYS A 683 25.45 54.70 -13.22
CA LYS A 683 26.64 54.51 -14.05
C LYS A 683 26.24 53.90 -15.39
N LYS A 684 26.87 54.38 -16.46
CA LYS A 684 26.74 53.78 -17.78
C LYS A 684 27.83 52.73 -17.95
N LEU A 685 27.46 51.51 -18.33
CA LEU A 685 28.38 50.40 -18.56
C LEU A 685 27.88 49.59 -19.76
N ASP A 686 28.74 49.42 -20.76
CA ASP A 686 28.44 48.60 -21.93
C ASP A 686 29.11 47.22 -21.74
N LEU A 687 28.32 46.16 -21.72
CA LEU A 687 28.74 44.81 -21.39
C LEU A 687 28.85 43.94 -22.64
N THR A 688 30.00 43.31 -22.84
CA THR A 688 30.19 42.29 -23.87
C THR A 688 30.44 40.95 -23.21
N PHE A 689 29.54 39.99 -23.46
CA PHE A 689 29.64 38.64 -22.96
C PHE A 689 30.12 37.69 -24.06
N THR A 690 31.01 36.78 -23.68
CA THR A 690 31.46 35.69 -24.55
C THR A 690 31.12 34.35 -23.89
N VAL A 691 30.84 33.34 -24.71
CA VAL A 691 30.66 31.95 -24.23
C VAL A 691 31.95 31.48 -23.55
N SER A 692 31.83 30.93 -22.33
CA SER A 692 32.97 30.27 -21.66
C SER A 692 33.47 29.14 -22.55
N ALA A 693 34.73 29.20 -22.98
CA ALA A 693 35.34 28.42 -24.07
C ALA A 693 34.70 27.04 -24.35
N GLN A 694 34.00 26.92 -25.49
CA GLN A 694 33.68 25.64 -26.10
C GLN A 694 34.95 25.07 -26.74
N THR A 695 35.31 23.84 -26.39
CA THR A 695 36.19 23.03 -27.24
C THR A 695 35.32 22.15 -28.14
N LYS A 696 35.89 21.64 -29.24
CA LYS A 696 35.19 20.72 -30.14
C LYS A 696 35.75 19.31 -29.99
N TYR A 697 34.86 18.33 -30.05
CA TYR A 697 35.20 16.92 -30.23
C TYR A 697 34.80 16.52 -31.65
N SER A 698 35.75 16.09 -32.48
CA SER A 698 35.55 15.95 -33.92
C SER A 698 35.62 14.47 -34.32
N PHE A 699 34.62 13.98 -35.05
CA PHE A 699 34.57 12.60 -35.56
C PHE A 699 34.72 12.54 -37.08
N TRP A 700 35.32 11.47 -37.58
CA TRP A 700 35.28 11.09 -39.00
C TRP A 700 35.30 9.56 -39.15
N GLY A 701 34.80 9.03 -40.26
CA GLY A 701 34.82 7.59 -40.50
C GLY A 701 33.76 7.11 -41.47
N ARG A 702 33.43 5.81 -41.38
CA ARG A 702 32.38 5.18 -42.17
C ARG A 702 31.05 5.13 -41.43
N ALA A 703 29.95 5.18 -42.19
CA ALA A 703 28.61 5.01 -41.65
C ALA A 703 27.82 3.96 -42.44
N SER A 704 27.22 3.01 -41.75
CA SER A 704 26.36 1.97 -42.35
C SER A 704 25.01 1.94 -41.66
N GLN A 705 23.96 1.52 -42.37
CA GLN A 705 22.66 1.22 -41.79
C GLN A 705 22.27 -0.21 -42.13
N ASP A 706 21.96 -1.03 -41.12
CA ASP A 706 21.64 -2.46 -41.25
C ASP A 706 22.67 -3.22 -42.11
N GLY A 707 23.95 -2.90 -41.92
CA GLY A 707 25.07 -3.49 -42.67
C GLY A 707 25.30 -2.92 -44.08
N SER A 708 24.42 -2.03 -44.58
CA SER A 708 24.57 -1.37 -45.89
C SER A 708 25.18 0.03 -45.76
N PRO A 709 26.12 0.46 -46.62
CA PRO A 709 26.68 1.81 -46.57
C PRO A 709 25.60 2.90 -46.68
N LEU A 710 25.66 3.95 -45.83
CA LEU A 710 24.72 5.06 -45.94
C LEU A 710 24.88 5.78 -47.29
N PRO A 711 23.80 6.08 -48.02
CA PRO A 711 23.87 6.83 -49.28
C PRO A 711 24.56 8.18 -49.13
N ALA A 712 25.23 8.67 -50.18
CA ALA A 712 25.80 10.02 -50.20
C ALA A 712 24.71 11.09 -49.99
N GLY A 713 25.00 12.12 -49.18
CA GLY A 713 24.05 13.16 -48.79
C GLY A 713 23.19 12.84 -47.57
N THR A 714 23.36 11.67 -46.94
CA THR A 714 22.64 11.34 -45.70
C THR A 714 23.19 12.14 -44.52
N THR A 715 22.34 12.90 -43.84
CA THR A 715 22.73 13.67 -42.66
C THR A 715 22.76 12.81 -41.40
N ILE A 716 23.85 12.92 -40.66
CA ILE A 716 24.13 12.31 -39.35
C ILE A 716 24.18 13.44 -38.30
N TYR A 717 23.43 13.27 -37.22
CA TYR A 717 23.41 14.12 -36.04
C TYR A 717 24.16 13.48 -34.88
N ALA A 718 24.88 14.30 -34.11
CA ALA A 718 25.44 13.94 -32.82
C ALA A 718 24.66 14.65 -31.71
N LEU A 719 24.24 13.90 -30.68
CA LEU A 719 23.43 14.38 -29.58
C LEU A 719 24.10 14.16 -28.22
N ILE A 720 24.01 15.14 -27.34
CA ILE A 720 24.34 15.04 -25.90
C ILE A 720 23.08 15.49 -25.13
N ASP A 721 22.66 14.73 -24.12
CA ASP A 721 21.41 14.96 -23.38
C ASP A 721 20.18 15.13 -24.29
N ASN A 722 20.12 14.35 -25.37
CA ASN A 722 19.09 14.40 -26.42
C ASN A 722 18.96 15.73 -27.18
N GLN A 723 19.92 16.66 -27.06
CA GLN A 723 20.00 17.88 -27.89
C GLN A 723 20.97 17.67 -29.05
N ILE A 724 20.64 18.13 -30.26
CA ILE A 724 21.56 18.08 -31.40
C ILE A 724 22.70 19.07 -31.17
N ARG A 725 23.92 18.56 -31.15
CA ARG A 725 25.14 19.34 -30.87
C ARG A 725 26.04 19.44 -32.11
N GLY A 726 26.02 18.43 -32.98
CA GLY A 726 26.78 18.44 -34.24
C GLY A 726 25.99 17.75 -35.36
N GLN A 727 26.31 18.09 -36.61
CA GLN A 727 25.77 17.40 -37.77
C GLN A 727 26.78 17.35 -38.91
N ILE A 728 26.66 16.34 -39.76
CA ILE A 728 27.43 16.21 -41.00
C ILE A 728 26.63 15.40 -42.02
N SER A 729 26.88 15.59 -43.32
CA SER A 729 26.31 14.72 -44.35
C SER A 729 27.39 13.83 -44.95
N THR A 730 27.02 12.60 -45.32
CA THR A 730 27.93 11.68 -46.00
C THR A 730 28.39 12.26 -47.33
N LEU A 731 29.70 12.29 -47.56
CA LEU A 731 30.32 12.87 -48.75
C LEU A 731 30.31 11.90 -49.93
N SER A 732 30.41 10.61 -49.61
CA SER A 732 30.31 9.48 -50.53
C SER A 732 29.62 8.33 -49.81
N SER A 733 29.14 7.34 -50.57
CA SER A 733 28.45 6.19 -49.99
C SER A 733 29.28 5.55 -48.87
N GLY A 734 28.73 5.56 -47.66
CA GLY A 734 29.33 5.00 -46.47
C GLY A 734 30.40 5.85 -45.78
N SER A 735 30.68 7.09 -46.18
CA SER A 735 31.71 7.94 -45.54
C SER A 735 31.17 9.32 -45.18
N TYR A 736 31.36 9.74 -43.93
CA TYR A 736 30.95 11.05 -43.42
C TYR A 736 32.12 12.00 -43.11
N GLY A 737 33.36 11.58 -43.35
CA GLY A 737 34.55 12.42 -43.15
C GLY A 737 35.84 11.65 -43.40
N SER A 738 36.97 12.36 -43.33
CA SER A 738 38.32 11.80 -43.45
C SER A 738 39.26 12.39 -42.39
N ASP A 739 40.48 11.86 -42.28
CA ASP A 739 41.55 12.45 -41.46
C ASP A 739 41.86 13.91 -41.78
N TYR A 740 41.51 14.37 -42.99
CA TYR A 740 41.71 15.74 -43.47
C TYR A 740 40.43 16.58 -43.42
N GLY A 741 39.34 16.01 -42.89
CA GLY A 741 38.01 16.61 -42.84
C GLY A 741 37.15 16.36 -44.10
N PRO A 742 35.93 16.92 -44.14
CA PRO A 742 35.22 17.57 -43.04
C PRO A 742 34.95 16.59 -41.88
N TYR A 743 34.84 17.13 -40.66
CA TYR A 743 34.58 16.35 -39.45
C TYR A 743 33.17 16.64 -38.92
N LEU A 744 32.57 15.65 -38.27
CA LEU A 744 31.42 15.87 -37.40
C LEU A 744 31.90 16.54 -36.11
N ASP A 745 31.84 17.86 -36.09
CA ASP A 745 32.22 18.68 -34.94
C ASP A 745 31.09 18.69 -33.90
N VAL A 746 31.40 18.27 -32.68
CA VAL A 746 30.50 18.32 -31.52
C VAL A 746 31.06 19.34 -30.51
N PRO A 747 30.44 20.51 -30.35
CA PRO A 747 30.85 21.49 -29.34
C PRO A 747 30.57 20.94 -27.94
N VAL A 748 31.59 20.95 -27.09
CA VAL A 748 31.54 20.44 -25.71
C VAL A 748 32.00 21.51 -24.72
N THR A 749 31.43 21.46 -23.53
CA THR A 749 31.79 22.30 -22.37
C THR A 749 32.39 21.44 -21.26
N ASN A 750 32.99 22.05 -20.24
CA ASN A 750 33.47 21.31 -19.05
C ASN A 750 32.34 20.53 -18.35
N ALA A 751 31.08 20.98 -18.47
CA ALA A 751 29.92 20.28 -17.91
C ALA A 751 29.48 19.04 -18.71
N ASP A 752 30.03 18.84 -19.91
CA ASP A 752 29.71 17.70 -20.77
C ASP A 752 30.66 16.50 -20.55
N ILE A 753 31.78 16.69 -19.84
CA ILE A 753 32.77 15.64 -19.54
C ILE A 753 32.10 14.49 -18.77
N GLY A 754 32.27 13.25 -19.25
CA GLY A 754 31.63 12.05 -18.69
C GLY A 754 30.25 11.71 -19.27
N LYS A 755 29.66 12.57 -20.12
CA LYS A 755 28.39 12.29 -20.80
C LYS A 755 28.56 11.43 -22.07
N THR A 756 27.45 10.86 -22.54
CA THR A 756 27.41 10.02 -23.75
C THR A 756 26.97 10.82 -24.98
N ILE A 757 27.70 10.69 -26.07
CA ILE A 757 27.32 11.16 -27.41
C ILE A 757 26.54 10.04 -28.12
N LYS A 758 25.34 10.35 -28.59
CA LYS A 758 24.50 9.46 -29.42
C LYS A 758 24.51 9.93 -30.87
N PHE A 759 24.50 9.01 -31.84
CA PHE A 759 24.38 9.36 -33.26
C PHE A 759 23.00 8.99 -33.82
N GLN A 760 22.46 9.81 -34.72
CA GLN A 760 21.19 9.56 -35.39
C GLN A 760 21.20 10.04 -36.84
N THR A 761 20.52 9.37 -37.77
CA THR A 761 20.31 9.91 -39.13
C THR A 761 19.09 10.82 -39.20
N ALA A 762 18.95 11.60 -40.28
CA ALA A 762 17.72 12.34 -40.58
C ALA A 762 16.47 11.47 -40.79
N SER A 763 16.63 10.19 -41.13
CA SER A 763 15.53 9.22 -41.17
C SER A 763 15.11 8.72 -39.78
N GLY A 764 15.81 9.15 -38.72
CA GLY A 764 15.54 8.77 -37.34
C GLY A 764 16.16 7.43 -36.93
N ALA A 765 16.98 6.82 -37.79
CA ALA A 765 17.75 5.61 -37.46
C ALA A 765 18.77 5.95 -36.37
N GLU A 766 18.75 5.18 -35.29
CA GLU A 766 19.67 5.35 -34.16
C GLU A 766 20.96 4.58 -34.43
N GLY A 767 22.10 5.17 -34.11
CA GLY A 767 23.41 4.57 -34.31
C GLY A 767 24.20 4.36 -33.03
N ASP A 768 25.39 3.77 -33.18
CA ASP A 768 26.33 3.48 -32.09
C ASP A 768 26.55 4.67 -31.14
N GLN A 769 26.90 4.41 -29.87
CA GLN A 769 27.14 5.46 -28.87
C GLN A 769 28.63 5.66 -28.58
N SER A 770 29.02 6.81 -28.01
CA SER A 770 30.41 7.12 -27.61
C SER A 770 30.47 7.84 -26.27
N GLN A 771 31.36 7.45 -25.36
CA GLN A 771 31.60 8.19 -24.11
C GLN A 771 32.59 9.35 -24.32
N LEU A 772 32.35 10.48 -23.67
CA LEU A 772 33.22 11.67 -23.71
C LEU A 772 34.25 11.62 -22.58
N VAL A 773 35.52 11.29 -22.91
CA VAL A 773 36.57 11.03 -21.91
C VAL A 773 37.47 12.25 -21.64
N VAL A 774 37.74 13.10 -22.64
CA VAL A 774 38.52 14.36 -22.49
C VAL A 774 38.11 15.38 -23.57
N SER A 775 38.35 16.67 -23.31
CA SER A 775 38.12 17.80 -24.22
C SER A 775 39.24 17.93 -25.28
N GLY A 776 38.89 18.13 -26.56
CA GLY A 776 39.84 18.54 -27.61
C GLY A 776 40.43 17.47 -28.54
N MET A 777 39.80 16.30 -28.72
CA MET A 777 40.31 15.22 -29.56
C MET A 777 39.62 15.11 -30.94
N LYS A 778 40.40 14.69 -31.95
CA LYS A 778 39.89 14.15 -33.23
C LYS A 778 39.90 12.62 -33.16
N VAL A 779 38.81 11.97 -33.52
CA VAL A 779 38.66 10.50 -33.42
C VAL A 779 38.10 9.91 -34.70
N GLN A 780 38.74 8.84 -35.18
CA GLN A 780 38.17 7.99 -36.22
C GLN A 780 37.12 7.06 -35.60
N LYS A 781 35.86 7.13 -36.04
CA LYS A 781 34.77 6.28 -35.56
C LYS A 781 33.87 5.82 -36.70
N ASN A 782 33.73 4.50 -36.86
CA ASN A 782 32.68 3.95 -37.70
C ASN A 782 31.36 3.92 -36.90
N ILE A 783 30.25 4.28 -37.53
CA ILE A 783 28.92 4.36 -36.89
C ILE A 783 27.97 3.44 -37.65
N ASN A 784 27.42 2.44 -36.96
CA ASN A 784 26.36 1.59 -37.50
C ASN A 784 25.01 2.08 -36.99
N PHE A 785 24.06 2.23 -37.90
CA PHE A 785 22.68 2.63 -37.67
C PHE A 785 21.73 1.45 -37.89
N ASN A 786 20.61 1.40 -37.18
CA ASN A 786 19.58 0.39 -37.39
C ASN A 786 18.28 1.05 -37.89
N SER A 787 17.62 0.48 -38.91
CA SER A 787 16.34 1.03 -39.40
C SER A 787 15.26 0.98 -38.31
N LYS A 788 14.65 2.14 -38.04
CA LYS A 788 13.55 2.29 -37.08
C LYS A 788 12.21 2.11 -37.79
N SER A 789 11.35 1.25 -37.23
CA SER A 789 10.03 0.89 -37.77
C SER A 789 9.12 2.09 -38.02
N SER A 790 8.20 1.98 -39.00
CA SER A 790 7.11 2.93 -39.17
C SER A 790 6.26 2.96 -37.89
N GLY A 791 6.38 4.04 -37.12
CA GLY A 791 5.73 4.14 -35.81
C GLY A 791 4.24 3.85 -35.81
N SER A 792 3.75 3.33 -34.69
CA SER A 792 2.34 3.17 -34.34
C SER A 792 1.99 4.08 -33.17
N ALA A 793 0.74 4.55 -33.11
CA ALA A 793 0.20 5.11 -31.86
C ALA A 793 -0.39 3.95 -31.05
N ASP A 794 -0.05 3.85 -29.77
CA ASP A 794 -0.67 2.91 -28.85
C ASP A 794 -0.52 3.41 -27.41
N PHE A 795 -1.33 2.89 -26.50
CA PHE A 795 -1.32 3.28 -25.11
C PHE A 795 -2.00 2.26 -24.19
N SER A 796 -1.71 2.34 -22.89
CA SER A 796 -2.40 1.61 -21.83
C SER A 796 -2.95 2.58 -20.77
N ALA A 797 -3.92 2.15 -19.98
CA ALA A 797 -4.46 2.94 -18.88
C ALA A 797 -4.66 2.07 -17.64
N ILE A 798 -4.38 2.61 -16.45
CA ILE A 798 -4.59 1.91 -15.17
C ILE A 798 -5.01 2.94 -14.10
N PRO A 799 -6.06 2.66 -13.28
CA PRO A 799 -7.03 1.57 -13.45
C PRO A 799 -7.99 1.84 -14.63
N THR A 800 -8.57 0.79 -15.23
CA THR A 800 -9.60 0.94 -16.28
C THR A 800 -11.03 0.99 -15.74
N GLN A 801 -11.22 0.71 -14.45
CA GLN A 801 -12.52 0.76 -13.78
C GLN A 801 -12.39 1.20 -12.32
N GLY A 802 -13.44 1.84 -11.78
CA GLY A 802 -13.54 2.20 -10.37
C GLY A 802 -14.55 3.31 -10.11
N ASN A 803 -14.80 3.64 -8.83
CA ASN A 803 -15.79 4.64 -8.44
C ASN A 803 -15.33 6.07 -8.81
N THR A 804 -16.27 6.97 -9.11
CA THR A 804 -15.93 8.39 -9.29
C THR A 804 -15.66 9.08 -7.95
N PRO A 805 -14.68 10.01 -7.89
CA PRO A 805 -13.79 10.39 -8.98
C PRO A 805 -12.73 9.31 -9.26
N LEU A 806 -12.64 8.87 -10.51
CA LEU A 806 -11.71 7.84 -10.95
C LEU A 806 -10.51 8.51 -11.62
N THR A 807 -9.36 8.50 -10.94
CA THR A 807 -8.10 9.00 -11.50
C THR A 807 -7.42 7.89 -12.28
N VAL A 808 -7.36 8.06 -13.61
CA VAL A 808 -6.77 7.09 -14.55
C VAL A 808 -5.46 7.64 -15.08
N LYS A 809 -4.39 6.84 -14.96
CA LYS A 809 -3.10 7.16 -15.59
C LYS A 809 -3.00 6.50 -16.96
N PHE A 810 -2.86 7.32 -17.99
CA PHE A 810 -2.59 6.87 -19.35
C PHE A 810 -1.08 6.81 -19.58
N THR A 811 -0.61 5.73 -20.21
CA THR A 811 0.79 5.51 -20.56
C THR A 811 0.92 5.37 -22.06
N ASP A 812 1.67 6.27 -22.69
CA ASP A 812 2.06 6.17 -24.09
C ASP A 812 2.89 4.90 -24.34
N LYS A 813 2.46 4.12 -25.33
CA LYS A 813 3.16 2.96 -25.88
C LYS A 813 3.49 3.17 -27.37
N SER A 814 3.37 4.41 -27.87
CA SER A 814 3.60 4.73 -29.26
C SER A 814 5.07 4.54 -29.65
N SER A 815 5.27 4.04 -30.87
CA SER A 815 6.59 3.79 -31.47
C SER A 815 6.90 4.82 -32.57
N GLY A 816 8.13 4.83 -33.08
CA GLY A 816 8.52 5.72 -34.20
C GLY A 816 8.91 7.17 -33.84
N ASN A 817 9.26 7.44 -32.58
CA ASN A 817 9.70 8.74 -32.07
C ASN A 817 8.66 9.87 -32.25
N PRO A 818 7.55 9.84 -31.50
CA PRO A 818 6.59 10.94 -31.46
C PRO A 818 7.24 12.26 -31.02
N LYS A 819 6.94 13.34 -31.74
CA LYS A 819 7.25 14.74 -31.42
C LYS A 819 6.18 15.38 -30.53
N SER A 820 4.91 14.99 -30.71
CA SER A 820 3.79 15.49 -29.91
C SER A 820 2.68 14.44 -29.76
N TRP A 821 1.87 14.61 -28.71
CA TRP A 821 0.73 13.78 -28.36
C TRP A 821 -0.53 14.65 -28.26
N TYR A 822 -1.67 14.06 -28.55
CA TYR A 822 -2.99 14.65 -28.38
C TYR A 822 -3.94 13.54 -27.92
N TRP A 823 -4.45 13.70 -26.72
CA TRP A 823 -5.37 12.79 -26.06
C TRP A 823 -6.78 13.35 -26.10
N ASP A 824 -7.74 12.49 -26.38
CA ASP A 824 -9.16 12.71 -26.18
C ASP A 824 -9.66 11.66 -25.19
N PHE A 825 -10.10 12.09 -24.01
CA PHE A 825 -10.53 11.17 -22.96
C PHE A 825 -11.99 10.73 -23.12
N GLY A 826 -12.73 11.23 -24.11
CA GLY A 826 -14.11 10.84 -24.36
C GLY A 826 -15.15 11.47 -23.43
N ASP A 827 -14.72 12.30 -22.46
CA ASP A 827 -15.59 13.09 -21.57
C ASP A 827 -15.68 14.58 -21.98
N GLY A 828 -15.11 14.92 -23.14
CA GLY A 828 -15.03 16.28 -23.68
C GLY A 828 -13.75 17.04 -23.28
N THR A 829 -12.86 16.42 -22.50
CA THR A 829 -11.56 16.99 -22.13
C THR A 829 -10.41 16.34 -22.90
N THR A 830 -9.29 17.07 -23.03
CA THR A 830 -8.15 16.67 -23.87
C THR A 830 -6.83 16.98 -23.19
N SER A 831 -5.74 16.32 -23.60
CA SER A 831 -4.37 16.63 -23.13
C SER A 831 -3.34 16.53 -24.24
N THR A 832 -2.24 17.29 -24.14
CA THR A 832 -1.08 17.17 -25.04
C THR A 832 0.14 16.55 -24.38
N GLU A 833 0.02 16.10 -23.13
CA GLU A 833 1.09 15.43 -22.42
C GLU A 833 1.36 14.04 -23.01
N ARG A 834 2.59 13.55 -22.87
CA ARG A 834 2.94 12.22 -23.37
C ARG A 834 2.13 11.11 -22.69
N SER A 835 2.08 11.13 -21.36
CA SER A 835 1.39 10.11 -20.55
C SER A 835 0.58 10.81 -19.46
N PRO A 836 -0.59 11.37 -19.80
CA PRO A 836 -1.39 12.20 -18.90
C PRO A 836 -2.04 11.36 -17.80
N THR A 837 -2.32 12.01 -16.68
CA THR A 837 -3.26 11.49 -15.68
C THR A 837 -4.55 12.29 -15.81
N HIS A 838 -5.68 11.61 -15.96
CA HIS A 838 -6.99 12.22 -16.12
C HIS A 838 -7.94 11.78 -15.01
N VAL A 839 -8.82 12.68 -14.58
CA VAL A 839 -9.80 12.39 -13.52
C VAL A 839 -11.20 12.41 -14.11
N TYR A 840 -11.84 11.24 -14.18
CA TYR A 840 -13.25 11.13 -14.54
C TYR A 840 -14.09 11.43 -13.31
N THR A 841 -14.74 12.60 -13.32
CA THR A 841 -15.55 13.10 -12.19
C THR A 841 -17.03 12.74 -12.31
N LYS A 842 -17.48 12.29 -13.49
CA LYS A 842 -18.86 11.85 -13.75
C LYS A 842 -18.90 10.37 -14.07
N ASN A 843 -19.97 9.69 -13.64
CA ASN A 843 -20.20 8.31 -14.00
C ASN A 843 -20.32 8.20 -15.54
N GLY A 844 -19.61 7.28 -16.18
CA GLY A 844 -19.61 7.16 -17.64
C GLY A 844 -18.64 6.10 -18.17
N VAL A 845 -18.97 5.55 -19.34
CA VAL A 845 -18.08 4.67 -20.13
C VAL A 845 -17.42 5.54 -21.19
N TYR A 846 -16.10 5.62 -21.16
CA TYR A 846 -15.33 6.55 -21.96
C TYR A 846 -14.43 5.81 -22.94
N SER A 847 -14.56 6.17 -24.22
CA SER A 847 -13.64 5.76 -25.29
C SER A 847 -12.50 6.74 -25.36
N VAL A 848 -11.25 6.25 -25.31
CA VAL A 848 -10.07 7.11 -25.26
C VAL A 848 -9.35 7.07 -26.60
N GLY A 849 -8.96 8.24 -27.09
CA GLY A 849 -8.16 8.41 -28.29
C GLY A 849 -6.79 9.00 -27.98
N LEU A 850 -5.75 8.47 -28.62
CA LEU A 850 -4.41 9.06 -28.68
C LEU A 850 -4.02 9.28 -30.15
N MET A 851 -3.67 10.52 -30.49
CA MET A 851 -3.02 10.89 -31.73
C MET A 851 -1.59 11.36 -31.44
N THR A 852 -0.61 10.78 -32.11
CA THR A 852 0.80 11.22 -32.06
C THR A 852 1.23 11.82 -33.39
N THR A 853 2.05 12.86 -33.34
CA THR A 853 2.74 13.41 -34.52
C THR A 853 4.21 13.09 -34.41
N LEU A 854 4.78 12.41 -35.41
CA LEU A 854 6.19 12.05 -35.45
C LEU A 854 7.06 13.24 -35.91
N TRP A 855 8.38 13.17 -35.68
CA TRP A 855 9.30 14.24 -36.09
C TRP A 855 9.34 14.51 -37.60
N ASN A 856 8.96 13.53 -38.42
CA ASN A 856 8.81 13.67 -39.87
C ASN A 856 7.47 14.32 -40.31
N GLY A 857 6.63 14.74 -39.34
CA GLY A 857 5.34 15.37 -39.56
C GLY A 857 4.16 14.40 -39.79
N GLN A 858 4.39 13.09 -39.84
CA GLN A 858 3.30 12.12 -39.98
C GLN A 858 2.53 11.95 -38.67
N THR A 859 1.21 11.80 -38.76
CA THR A 859 0.35 11.50 -37.62
C THR A 859 -0.01 10.02 -37.55
N LYS A 860 -0.14 9.48 -36.34
CA LYS A 860 -0.63 8.14 -36.04
C LYS A 860 -1.69 8.23 -34.97
N THR A 861 -2.78 7.46 -35.10
CA THR A 861 -3.91 7.53 -34.17
C THR A 861 -4.29 6.15 -33.69
N SER A 862 -4.66 6.04 -32.42
CA SER A 862 -5.20 4.85 -31.78
C SER A 862 -6.41 5.26 -30.95
N VAL A 863 -7.51 4.53 -31.07
CA VAL A 863 -8.73 4.74 -30.28
C VAL A 863 -9.12 3.41 -29.66
N LYS A 864 -9.22 3.38 -28.33
CA LYS A 864 -9.70 2.22 -27.57
C LYS A 864 -11.11 2.52 -27.09
N GLN A 865 -12.09 1.86 -27.72
CA GLN A 865 -13.49 2.05 -27.36
C GLN A 865 -13.78 1.48 -25.98
N ASN A 866 -14.64 2.17 -25.23
CA ASN A 866 -15.13 1.78 -23.91
C ASN A 866 -14.01 1.40 -22.93
N MET A 867 -12.88 2.10 -23.02
CA MET A 867 -11.67 1.72 -22.30
C MET A 867 -11.78 1.98 -20.80
N ILE A 868 -12.45 3.07 -20.41
CA ILE A 868 -12.58 3.47 -19.00
C ILE A 868 -14.03 3.42 -18.54
N THR A 869 -14.23 2.82 -17.38
CA THR A 869 -15.50 2.71 -16.67
C THR A 869 -15.37 3.47 -15.35
N ALA A 870 -15.78 4.74 -15.32
CA ALA A 870 -15.74 5.55 -14.10
C ALA A 870 -17.12 5.61 -13.46
N GLY A 871 -17.18 5.33 -12.16
CA GLY A 871 -18.43 5.29 -11.40
C GLY A 871 -19.32 4.11 -11.79
N ILE A 872 -20.58 4.18 -11.35
CA ILE A 872 -21.57 3.17 -11.68
C ILE A 872 -22.15 3.52 -13.05
N VAL A 873 -21.75 2.74 -14.06
CA VAL A 873 -22.13 2.92 -15.48
C VAL A 873 -23.19 1.97 -15.97
N SER A 874 -23.57 0.98 -15.16
CA SER A 874 -24.92 0.44 -15.33
C SER A 874 -25.88 1.53 -14.87
N PRO A 875 -26.84 1.99 -15.70
CA PRO A 875 -27.96 2.74 -15.13
C PRO A 875 -28.56 1.90 -14.00
N PRO A 876 -28.97 2.50 -12.87
CA PRO A 876 -29.63 1.74 -11.82
C PRO A 876 -30.79 0.97 -12.46
N GLU A 877 -30.73 -0.36 -12.39
CA GLU A 877 -31.68 -1.20 -13.11
C GLU A 877 -33.10 -1.01 -12.55
N ALA A 878 -33.22 -0.49 -11.32
CA ALA A 878 -34.46 0.01 -10.74
C ALA A 878 -34.21 1.12 -9.69
N GLN A 879 -35.28 1.78 -9.26
CA GLN A 879 -35.27 2.72 -8.14
C GLN A 879 -36.50 2.56 -7.25
N VAL A 880 -36.35 2.83 -5.96
CA VAL A 880 -37.46 2.93 -5.00
C VAL A 880 -37.66 4.40 -4.63
N SER A 881 -38.83 4.96 -4.93
CA SER A 881 -39.14 6.34 -4.60
C SER A 881 -39.38 6.51 -3.10
N LEU A 882 -38.79 7.55 -2.50
CA LEU A 882 -39.04 7.98 -1.14
C LEU A 882 -39.89 9.25 -1.14
N ASN A 883 -40.99 9.23 -0.39
CA ASN A 883 -41.75 10.43 -0.08
C ASN A 883 -41.17 11.12 1.15
N GLN A 884 -41.41 12.42 1.28
CA GLN A 884 -41.10 13.13 2.51
C GLN A 884 -41.86 12.51 3.69
N GLY A 885 -41.15 12.18 4.77
CA GLY A 885 -41.67 11.45 5.92
C GLY A 885 -41.15 10.02 5.99
N TRP A 886 -41.90 9.14 6.66
CA TRP A 886 -41.55 7.72 6.77
C TRP A 886 -41.85 6.99 5.47
N ASN A 887 -40.99 6.03 5.14
CA ASN A 887 -41.14 5.11 4.03
C ASN A 887 -40.86 3.70 4.54
N PHE A 888 -41.68 2.74 4.11
CA PHE A 888 -41.48 1.34 4.42
C PHE A 888 -41.16 0.61 3.12
N ILE A 889 -39.88 0.26 2.95
CA ILE A 889 -39.33 -0.16 1.66
C ILE A 889 -38.69 -1.54 1.77
N SER A 890 -38.47 -2.16 0.62
CA SER A 890 -37.72 -3.40 0.48
C SER A 890 -36.84 -3.36 -0.77
N VAL A 891 -35.90 -4.29 -0.90
CA VAL A 891 -35.19 -4.49 -2.17
C VAL A 891 -35.81 -5.69 -2.91
N PRO A 892 -36.18 -5.55 -4.20
CA PRO A 892 -36.91 -6.57 -4.93
C PRO A 892 -36.05 -7.70 -5.50
N LYS A 893 -34.73 -7.51 -5.58
CA LYS A 893 -33.75 -8.49 -6.09
C LYS A 893 -32.42 -8.28 -5.37
N MET A 894 -31.55 -9.29 -5.43
CA MET A 894 -30.21 -9.19 -4.87
C MET A 894 -29.42 -8.07 -5.54
N LEU A 895 -28.66 -7.34 -4.72
CA LEU A 895 -27.87 -6.19 -5.14
C LEU A 895 -26.40 -6.59 -5.25
N VAL A 896 -25.65 -5.89 -6.10
CA VAL A 896 -24.20 -6.09 -6.30
C VAL A 896 -23.44 -5.97 -4.97
N ASP A 897 -22.44 -6.81 -4.74
CA ASP A 897 -21.56 -6.72 -3.57
C ASP A 897 -20.88 -5.35 -3.48
N GLY A 898 -20.92 -4.75 -2.29
CA GLY A 898 -20.47 -3.37 -2.07
C GLY A 898 -21.52 -2.31 -2.42
N GLN A 899 -22.65 -2.68 -3.03
CA GLN A 899 -23.85 -1.85 -3.21
C GLN A 899 -25.05 -2.32 -2.38
N ASN A 900 -24.89 -3.42 -1.63
CA ASN A 900 -25.93 -4.08 -0.85
C ASN A 900 -25.99 -3.65 0.63
N THR A 901 -25.19 -2.68 1.07
CA THR A 901 -25.16 -2.22 2.47
C THR A 901 -26.09 -1.04 2.72
N ALA A 902 -26.51 -0.84 3.98
CA ALA A 902 -27.29 0.33 4.39
C ALA A 902 -26.57 1.64 4.10
N LYS A 903 -25.23 1.70 4.24
CA LYS A 903 -24.44 2.88 3.88
C LYS A 903 -24.47 3.16 2.37
N SER A 904 -24.33 2.14 1.53
CA SER A 904 -24.38 2.31 0.08
C SER A 904 -25.78 2.68 -0.42
N LEU A 905 -26.84 2.12 0.19
CA LEU A 905 -28.23 2.35 -0.22
C LEU A 905 -28.86 3.63 0.32
N PHE A 906 -28.52 4.00 1.57
CA PHE A 906 -29.20 5.08 2.28
C PHE A 906 -28.27 6.22 2.68
N GLY A 907 -26.95 6.09 2.48
CA GLY A 907 -25.97 7.09 2.92
C GLY A 907 -26.13 8.46 2.28
N HIS A 908 -26.78 8.55 1.10
CA HIS A 908 -27.12 9.82 0.45
C HIS A 908 -28.47 10.40 0.90
N VAL A 909 -29.31 9.61 1.57
CA VAL A 909 -30.65 10.04 2.01
C VAL A 909 -30.50 10.86 3.29
N ASP A 910 -30.98 12.10 3.25
CA ASP A 910 -31.09 12.89 4.46
C ASP A 910 -32.26 12.38 5.32
N VAL A 911 -31.91 11.66 6.39
CA VAL A 911 -32.87 11.07 7.34
C VAL A 911 -33.24 12.03 8.48
N GLY A 912 -32.71 13.26 8.51
CA GLY A 912 -33.05 14.26 9.52
C GLY A 912 -32.73 13.82 10.96
N GLY A 913 -31.68 13.01 11.15
CA GLY A 913 -31.24 12.49 12.45
C GLY A 913 -32.02 11.26 12.96
N HIS A 914 -32.99 10.74 12.21
CA HIS A 914 -33.72 9.53 12.58
C HIS A 914 -32.90 8.27 12.24
N SER A 915 -33.02 7.24 13.08
CA SER A 915 -32.46 5.93 12.79
C SER A 915 -33.28 5.19 11.73
N ILE A 916 -32.62 4.28 11.02
CA ILE A 916 -33.24 3.33 10.11
C ILE A 916 -33.56 2.06 10.90
N PHE A 917 -34.72 1.46 10.70
CA PHE A 917 -35.20 0.34 11.53
C PHE A 917 -35.61 -0.89 10.74
N THR A 918 -35.34 -2.07 11.32
CA THR A 918 -35.97 -3.35 10.96
C THR A 918 -36.71 -3.92 12.16
N TYR A 919 -37.67 -4.80 11.91
CA TYR A 919 -38.46 -5.45 12.97
C TYR A 919 -38.05 -6.91 13.13
N ASN A 920 -37.71 -7.32 14.35
CA ASN A 920 -37.44 -8.73 14.68
C ASN A 920 -38.74 -9.37 15.20
N PRO A 921 -39.32 -10.33 14.45
CA PRO A 921 -40.61 -10.91 14.80
C PRO A 921 -40.53 -11.95 15.93
N ARG A 922 -39.36 -12.55 16.17
CA ARG A 922 -39.15 -13.52 17.26
C ARG A 922 -39.14 -12.81 18.62
N SER A 923 -38.36 -11.74 18.74
CA SER A 923 -38.26 -10.94 19.97
C SER A 923 -39.35 -9.87 20.09
N LYS A 924 -40.06 -9.57 18.99
CA LYS A 924 -41.04 -8.47 18.89
C LYS A 924 -40.43 -7.10 19.18
N THR A 925 -39.19 -6.89 18.76
CA THR A 925 -38.42 -5.65 18.98
C THR A 925 -38.04 -4.97 17.68
N TRP A 926 -37.72 -3.68 17.79
CA TRP A 926 -37.15 -2.88 16.71
C TRP A 926 -35.64 -2.87 16.81
N ASN A 927 -34.97 -3.13 15.69
CA ASN A 927 -33.52 -3.10 15.57
C ASN A 927 -33.09 -1.91 14.73
N THR A 928 -32.06 -1.18 15.17
CA THR A 928 -31.43 -0.13 14.37
C THR A 928 -30.53 -0.74 13.31
N VAL A 929 -30.64 -0.24 12.08
CA VAL A 929 -29.79 -0.66 10.96
C VAL A 929 -28.49 0.15 11.00
N SER A 930 -27.35 -0.56 11.15
CA SER A 930 -26.03 0.06 11.14
C SER A 930 -25.50 0.23 9.71
N ALA A 931 -24.52 1.11 9.51
CA ALA A 931 -23.97 1.44 8.19
C ALA A 931 -23.48 0.21 7.39
N GLY A 932 -22.93 -0.80 8.07
CA GLY A 932 -22.45 -2.05 7.44
C GLY A 932 -23.52 -3.13 7.24
N THR A 933 -24.76 -2.90 7.68
CA THR A 933 -25.83 -3.91 7.57
C THR A 933 -26.15 -4.16 6.09
N VAL A 934 -26.05 -5.41 5.64
CA VAL A 934 -26.48 -5.82 4.30
C VAL A 934 -28.01 -5.89 4.25
N ILE A 935 -28.63 -5.31 3.22
CA ILE A 935 -30.08 -5.32 2.99
C ILE A 935 -30.39 -6.37 1.91
N ASN A 936 -31.05 -7.47 2.31
CA ASN A 936 -31.34 -8.58 1.42
C ASN A 936 -32.75 -8.48 0.82
N PRO A 937 -33.03 -9.20 -0.28
CA PRO A 937 -34.40 -9.36 -0.74
C PRO A 937 -35.25 -10.04 0.34
N LEU A 938 -36.56 -9.77 0.34
CA LEU A 938 -37.50 -10.08 1.43
C LEU A 938 -37.30 -9.27 2.71
N ASP A 939 -36.20 -8.53 2.91
CA ASP A 939 -36.09 -7.58 4.02
C ASP A 939 -37.00 -6.38 3.80
N ALA A 940 -37.52 -5.83 4.90
CA ALA A 940 -38.33 -4.63 4.88
C ALA A 940 -37.81 -3.67 5.95
N VAL A 941 -37.59 -2.43 5.53
CA VAL A 941 -36.84 -1.42 6.26
C VAL A 941 -37.68 -0.15 6.36
N TRP A 942 -37.73 0.41 7.56
CA TRP A 942 -38.27 1.74 7.81
C TRP A 942 -37.18 2.79 7.71
N ILE A 943 -37.40 3.78 6.83
CA ILE A 943 -36.50 4.91 6.63
C ILE A 943 -37.28 6.21 6.58
N TYR A 944 -36.77 7.24 7.24
CA TYR A 944 -37.29 8.60 7.15
C TYR A 944 -36.55 9.36 6.05
N SER A 945 -37.24 10.21 5.29
CA SER A 945 -36.61 11.14 4.37
C SER A 945 -37.13 12.56 4.60
N THR A 946 -36.23 13.54 4.70
CA THR A 946 -36.60 14.96 4.92
C THR A 946 -37.25 15.61 3.70
N LYS A 947 -37.11 15.01 2.52
CA LYS A 947 -37.63 15.48 1.23
C LYS A 947 -38.01 14.30 0.34
N LYS A 948 -38.58 14.56 -0.84
CA LYS A 948 -38.71 13.51 -1.85
C LYS A 948 -37.32 13.12 -2.37
N ASP A 949 -37.06 11.82 -2.44
CA ASP A 949 -35.78 11.26 -2.86
C ASP A 949 -35.99 9.88 -3.52
N ALA A 950 -34.93 9.18 -3.86
CA ALA A 950 -34.97 7.80 -4.35
C ALA A 950 -33.78 6.97 -3.85
N VAL A 951 -34.01 5.67 -3.69
CA VAL A 951 -32.97 4.66 -3.50
C VAL A 951 -32.69 4.00 -4.84
N TYR A 952 -31.44 4.07 -5.30
CA TYR A 952 -31.00 3.51 -6.57
C TYR A 952 -30.55 2.07 -6.36
N LEU A 953 -31.05 1.14 -7.16
CA LEU A 953 -30.80 -0.28 -7.03
C LEU A 953 -29.93 -0.78 -8.17
N TYR A 954 -28.84 -1.44 -7.80
CA TYR A 954 -27.91 -2.07 -8.73
C TYR A 954 -27.98 -3.58 -8.53
N PHE A 955 -28.60 -4.29 -9.47
CA PHE A 955 -28.81 -5.73 -9.31
C PHE A 955 -27.54 -6.51 -9.68
N ALA A 956 -27.25 -7.56 -8.92
CA ALA A 956 -26.18 -8.50 -9.27
C ALA A 956 -26.48 -9.11 -10.65
N GLN A 957 -25.51 -9.12 -11.57
CA GLN A 957 -25.73 -9.70 -12.90
C GLN A 957 -25.75 -11.23 -12.86
N ASP A 958 -26.65 -11.77 -13.70
CA ASP A 958 -27.09 -13.16 -13.77
C ASP A 958 -25.97 -14.21 -13.70
N ALA A 959 -25.91 -14.89 -12.55
CA ALA A 959 -25.72 -16.33 -12.47
C ALA A 959 -26.86 -16.86 -11.59
N LEU A 960 -27.40 -18.04 -11.90
CA LEU A 960 -28.54 -18.66 -11.21
C LEU A 960 -28.54 -18.34 -9.69
N GLN A 961 -29.53 -17.57 -9.26
CA GLN A 961 -29.69 -17.17 -7.87
C GLN A 961 -30.62 -18.15 -7.17
N ILE A 962 -30.21 -18.72 -6.04
CA ILE A 962 -31.14 -19.43 -5.15
C ILE A 962 -32.18 -18.41 -4.70
N PRO A 963 -33.50 -18.71 -4.83
CA PRO A 963 -34.53 -17.76 -4.44
C PRO A 963 -34.33 -17.41 -2.95
N PRO A 964 -34.18 -16.13 -2.58
CA PRO A 964 -34.02 -15.74 -1.19
C PRO A 964 -35.17 -16.31 -0.36
N THR A 965 -34.85 -16.87 0.80
CA THR A 965 -35.84 -17.41 1.73
C THR A 965 -35.83 -16.60 3.02
N ARG A 966 -37.00 -16.45 3.64
CA ARG A 966 -37.18 -15.77 4.91
C ARG A 966 -38.16 -16.55 5.76
N LYS A 967 -37.72 -16.92 6.97
CA LYS A 967 -38.61 -17.52 7.95
C LYS A 967 -39.57 -16.48 8.51
N LEU A 968 -40.86 -16.79 8.48
CA LEU A 968 -41.92 -16.03 9.12
C LEU A 968 -42.39 -16.82 10.34
N VAL A 969 -42.45 -16.17 11.50
CA VAL A 969 -42.92 -16.80 12.74
C VAL A 969 -44.40 -16.51 12.97
N LYS A 970 -45.08 -17.34 13.74
CA LYS A 970 -46.45 -17.08 14.18
C LYS A 970 -46.59 -15.67 14.78
N GLY A 971 -47.53 -14.88 14.24
CA GLY A 971 -47.73 -13.49 14.60
C GLY A 971 -47.25 -12.50 13.54
N TRP A 972 -46.94 -11.27 13.95
CA TRP A 972 -46.52 -10.20 13.04
C TRP A 972 -45.09 -10.36 12.57
N ASN A 973 -44.89 -10.26 11.26
CA ASN A 973 -43.60 -10.20 10.58
C ASN A 973 -43.61 -9.03 9.59
N THR A 974 -42.42 -8.70 9.09
CA THR A 974 -42.26 -7.79 7.96
C THR A 974 -41.68 -8.55 6.78
N PHE A 975 -42.00 -8.15 5.56
CA PHE A 975 -41.40 -8.72 4.35
C PHE A 975 -41.47 -7.77 3.15
N GLY A 976 -40.64 -8.02 2.15
CA GLY A 976 -40.68 -7.38 0.84
C GLY A 976 -41.06 -8.36 -0.27
N VAL A 977 -41.38 -7.84 -1.46
CA VAL A 977 -41.70 -8.68 -2.63
C VAL A 977 -40.46 -8.84 -3.51
N THR A 978 -40.15 -10.08 -3.89
CA THR A 978 -39.01 -10.42 -4.76
C THR A 978 -39.40 -10.44 -6.24
N SER A 979 -39.81 -9.30 -6.78
CA SER A 979 -40.20 -9.15 -8.18
C SER A 979 -39.93 -7.72 -8.64
N LEU A 980 -39.67 -7.52 -9.92
CA LEU A 980 -39.66 -6.18 -10.53
C LEU A 980 -41.04 -5.75 -11.05
N ASN A 981 -41.97 -6.69 -11.10
CA ASN A 981 -43.35 -6.45 -11.50
C ASN A 981 -44.27 -6.53 -10.28
N THR A 982 -45.43 -5.89 -10.38
CA THR A 982 -46.47 -6.02 -9.36
C THR A 982 -47.00 -7.46 -9.32
N VAL A 983 -47.17 -8.03 -8.12
CA VAL A 983 -47.55 -9.45 -7.95
C VAL A 983 -48.77 -9.56 -7.04
N PRO A 984 -49.81 -10.35 -7.39
CA PRO A 984 -50.90 -10.67 -6.47
C PRO A 984 -50.40 -11.33 -5.18
N ALA A 985 -51.01 -11.01 -4.04
CA ALA A 985 -50.56 -11.51 -2.73
C ALA A 985 -50.55 -13.06 -2.63
N ASN A 986 -51.58 -13.72 -3.18
CA ASN A 986 -51.65 -15.18 -3.23
C ASN A 986 -50.52 -15.83 -4.05
N ASN A 987 -50.07 -15.16 -5.11
CA ASN A 987 -48.91 -15.59 -5.87
C ASN A 987 -47.66 -15.36 -5.02
N ALA A 988 -47.42 -14.11 -4.57
CA ALA A 988 -46.25 -13.69 -3.79
C ALA A 988 -45.96 -14.56 -2.55
N LEU A 989 -46.99 -15.17 -1.97
CA LEU A 989 -46.93 -15.96 -0.74
C LEU A 989 -47.21 -17.46 -0.97
N LEU A 990 -47.01 -17.97 -2.19
CA LEU A 990 -47.31 -19.35 -2.56
C LEU A 990 -46.60 -20.39 -1.66
N SER A 991 -45.39 -20.09 -1.17
CA SER A 991 -44.63 -21.01 -0.32
C SER A 991 -45.23 -21.18 1.09
N VAL A 992 -45.96 -20.17 1.57
CA VAL A 992 -46.62 -20.17 2.89
C VAL A 992 -48.15 -20.37 2.80
N LYS A 993 -48.70 -20.61 1.60
CA LYS A 993 -50.07 -21.08 1.35
C LYS A 993 -51.15 -20.48 2.27
N ASP A 994 -51.69 -21.29 3.18
CA ASP A 994 -52.77 -21.01 4.13
C ASP A 994 -52.26 -20.57 5.52
N GLN A 995 -50.95 -20.42 5.69
CA GLN A 995 -50.31 -20.06 6.96
C GLN A 995 -50.41 -18.55 7.27
N TRP A 996 -50.69 -17.70 6.28
CA TRP A 996 -50.85 -16.26 6.49
C TRP A 996 -52.34 -15.85 6.54
N ILE A 997 -52.67 -14.80 7.30
CA ILE A 997 -54.05 -14.35 7.53
C ILE A 997 -54.31 -12.97 6.91
N TYR A 998 -53.48 -11.96 7.23
CA TYR A 998 -53.61 -10.62 6.66
C TYR A 998 -52.26 -9.94 6.38
N ILE A 999 -52.26 -9.09 5.36
CA ILE A 999 -51.14 -8.23 4.95
C ILE A 999 -51.57 -6.76 5.06
N ILE A 1000 -50.67 -5.89 5.53
CA ILE A 1000 -50.88 -4.45 5.62
C ILE A 1000 -49.67 -3.72 5.04
N GLY A 1001 -49.89 -2.92 4.00
CA GLY A 1001 -48.88 -2.02 3.44
C GLY A 1001 -48.90 -0.63 4.09
N PHE A 1002 -47.89 0.18 3.81
CA PHE A 1002 -47.83 1.58 4.24
C PHE A 1002 -47.74 2.51 3.02
N ASP A 1003 -48.66 3.47 2.93
CA ASP A 1003 -48.65 4.49 1.90
C ASP A 1003 -47.89 5.72 2.40
N SER A 1004 -46.65 5.86 1.92
CA SER A 1004 -45.77 6.97 2.30
C SER A 1004 -46.18 8.32 1.71
N SER A 1005 -47.05 8.35 0.68
CA SER A 1005 -47.50 9.62 0.10
C SER A 1005 -48.48 10.36 1.01
N ILE A 1006 -49.24 9.61 1.82
CA ILE A 1006 -50.22 10.14 2.79
C ILE A 1006 -49.88 9.78 4.24
N GLN A 1007 -48.75 9.10 4.47
CA GLN A 1007 -48.23 8.70 5.79
C GLN A 1007 -49.24 7.85 6.60
N ARG A 1008 -49.89 6.87 5.96
CA ARG A 1008 -50.91 6.01 6.58
C ARG A 1008 -50.79 4.55 6.13
N TYR A 1009 -51.23 3.63 6.98
CA TYR A 1009 -51.39 2.23 6.61
C TYR A 1009 -52.51 2.05 5.56
N GLN A 1010 -52.28 1.15 4.61
CA GLN A 1010 -53.22 0.78 3.57
C GLN A 1010 -54.31 -0.15 4.11
N GLY A 1011 -55.35 -0.39 3.29
CA GLY A 1011 -56.38 -1.39 3.57
C GLY A 1011 -55.79 -2.80 3.67
N THR A 1012 -56.42 -3.66 4.47
CA THR A 1012 -55.95 -5.01 4.74
C THR A 1012 -56.21 -5.96 3.57
N ILE A 1013 -55.20 -6.72 3.17
CA ILE A 1013 -55.36 -7.85 2.25
C ILE A 1013 -55.52 -9.12 3.10
N MET A 1014 -56.62 -9.84 2.94
CA MET A 1014 -56.92 -11.07 3.69
C MET A 1014 -56.65 -12.32 2.83
N ASN A 1015 -56.29 -13.44 3.45
CA ASN A 1015 -56.11 -14.72 2.76
C ASN A 1015 -57.45 -15.40 2.41
N VAL A 1016 -58.25 -14.72 1.60
CA VAL A 1016 -59.52 -15.21 1.04
C VAL A 1016 -59.57 -14.89 -0.45
N PRO A 1017 -60.23 -15.70 -1.30
CA PRO A 1017 -60.22 -15.52 -2.75
C PRO A 1017 -60.62 -14.13 -3.25
N GLU A 1018 -61.50 -13.44 -2.52
CA GLU A 1018 -61.97 -12.09 -2.87
C GLU A 1018 -60.95 -10.98 -2.57
N SER A 1019 -59.95 -11.26 -1.73
CA SER A 1019 -58.97 -10.27 -1.27
C SER A 1019 -57.54 -10.62 -1.63
N ASN A 1020 -57.15 -11.89 -1.69
CA ASN A 1020 -55.76 -12.31 -1.87
C ASN A 1020 -55.24 -12.13 -3.32
N THR A 1021 -56.12 -11.72 -4.24
CA THR A 1021 -55.75 -11.27 -5.59
C THR A 1021 -55.27 -9.81 -5.62
N ASN A 1022 -55.39 -9.06 -4.51
CA ASN A 1022 -54.88 -7.71 -4.42
C ASN A 1022 -53.35 -7.67 -4.59
N SER A 1023 -52.89 -6.64 -5.27
CA SER A 1023 -51.51 -6.48 -5.69
C SER A 1023 -50.58 -6.03 -4.57
N LEU A 1024 -49.40 -6.65 -4.53
CA LEU A 1024 -48.22 -6.18 -3.82
C LEU A 1024 -47.23 -5.55 -4.81
N TYR A 1025 -46.74 -4.38 -4.47
CA TYR A 1025 -45.86 -3.57 -5.30
C TYR A 1025 -44.37 -3.82 -4.98
N PRO A 1026 -43.50 -3.86 -6.01
CA PRO A 1026 -42.07 -4.03 -5.83
C PRO A 1026 -41.43 -2.81 -5.16
N GLY A 1027 -40.47 -3.04 -4.28
CA GLY A 1027 -39.78 -1.98 -3.52
C GLY A 1027 -40.50 -1.51 -2.25
N TYR A 1028 -41.70 -2.04 -1.97
CA TYR A 1028 -42.48 -1.71 -0.77
C TYR A 1028 -42.31 -2.79 0.30
N GLY A 1029 -42.19 -2.35 1.56
CA GLY A 1029 -42.28 -3.20 2.73
C GLY A 1029 -43.73 -3.43 3.14
N TYR A 1030 -44.02 -4.62 3.65
CA TYR A 1030 -45.34 -5.03 4.13
C TYR A 1030 -45.26 -5.68 5.51
N TRP A 1031 -46.31 -5.49 6.29
CA TRP A 1031 -46.58 -6.32 7.46
C TRP A 1031 -47.38 -7.54 7.04
N ILE A 1032 -47.04 -8.70 7.58
CA ILE A 1032 -47.79 -9.95 7.40
C ILE A 1032 -48.04 -10.60 8.75
N TYR A 1033 -49.24 -11.12 8.96
CA TYR A 1033 -49.57 -11.90 10.14
C TYR A 1033 -49.73 -13.37 9.77
N MET A 1034 -48.96 -14.21 10.46
CA MET A 1034 -48.96 -15.66 10.30
C MET A 1034 -49.74 -16.35 11.42
N ASN A 1035 -50.54 -17.37 11.11
CA ASN A 1035 -51.24 -18.20 12.10
C ASN A 1035 -50.34 -19.29 12.70
N GLU A 1036 -49.27 -19.66 12.00
CA GLU A 1036 -48.20 -20.59 12.38
C GLU A 1036 -46.87 -20.19 11.71
N ASP A 1037 -45.78 -20.88 12.03
CA ASP A 1037 -44.48 -20.60 11.40
C ASP A 1037 -44.48 -21.08 9.95
N GLY A 1038 -43.84 -20.33 9.05
CA GLY A 1038 -43.76 -20.67 7.62
C GLY A 1038 -42.50 -20.11 6.97
N ASP A 1039 -42.06 -20.77 5.90
CA ASP A 1039 -40.88 -20.35 5.13
C ASP A 1039 -41.32 -19.62 3.85
N LEU A 1040 -41.11 -18.30 3.83
CA LEU A 1040 -41.35 -17.50 2.64
C LEU A 1040 -40.18 -17.67 1.68
N ALA A 1041 -40.43 -18.29 0.53
CA ALA A 1041 -39.47 -18.37 -0.55
C ALA A 1041 -39.81 -17.35 -1.62
N ALA A 1042 -38.80 -16.66 -2.13
CA ALA A 1042 -38.92 -15.81 -3.29
C ALA A 1042 -39.46 -16.59 -4.48
N ILE A 1043 -40.33 -15.95 -5.27
CA ILE A 1043 -40.83 -16.54 -6.51
C ILE A 1043 -39.83 -16.20 -7.60
N GLY A 1044 -39.13 -17.21 -8.11
CA GLY A 1044 -38.45 -17.07 -9.39
C GLY A 1044 -39.50 -17.00 -10.49
N ILE A 1045 -39.59 -15.85 -11.16
CA ILE A 1045 -40.13 -15.78 -12.51
C ILE A 1045 -38.98 -15.42 -13.44
#